data_AF-X0QLN2-F1
#
_entry.id   AF-X0QLN2-F1
#
_cell.length_a   1.000
_cell.length_b   1.000
_cell.length_c   1.000
_cell.angle_alpha   90.00
_cell.angle_beta   90.00
_cell.angle_gamma   90.00
#
_symmetry.space_group_name_H-M   'P 1'
#
loop_
_entity.id
_entity.type
_entity.pdbx_description
1 polymer ?
#
loop_
_entity_poly.entity_id
_entity_poly.type
_entity_poly.pdbx_seq_one_letter_code
_entity_poly.pdbx_strand_id
1 'polypeptide(L)'
;MYRKGNSSGKISLVIYNRMPKLAADGSIMKDDDGNSIMVPDLGNIKETINYTPEGCTSGSTIRFSRIERLKLALIELIADKVNDKNGNLKPTGTLADDYAIGVGAFSYNSDGRSAYVLSPTRVLTPDQRIELINQIKGLVANGGTPTAPALAESGAYMMGTTTIDDVKVVAERRYIDNKTRYRRCNGNENTLSYDAELKIHVYKCNNWGDWSTSSRVLPSYKSNSNIYHDDGGITYFAGDNSYSSFAASVATSKEINTNKNVYISPLNDDECSGNGIYLLTDGEPSNNIEDADSISIMNKSLTGSSLSMNSCDNSSSTGLSGSSEQGWGCMATYSQLLRNPANPGKLPIKTATVGFGKTFAGLTGTRSIIINGKQKEVIDCESGRSVKKDTRNLCKLGERKGDNEVKTFGDGGFYYTEESSEIAASVVDFASGLVQIINTAPSGTITIPEDPYRASNQLPYAYLPMLDPEIVSANSIWRGNLKKYNLDQGTLFGKNNSKLYKDIAGDLDENTQDVWQEASFSVEGKTANNDIAAGGVYAQLQAPSGGLGSVRTIYVEDYTSSSNKTPILRKLTVNGSGKPVGFDALVDTVAYSQINQRRLLSFLGFDGVLTNDGQPTTPLTTLTKNLTLTKPINETKVLGGVVHSKPEAISYGSALDNEGNIVTPREDYVLFGSMDGALHLVDAEDGKEEVAIIPRQMLINQSEALVSGSFKADIGQPYFGVDAPWLVKTDYNYDLAGKRVTVDTTSGKGMFAYGGLRMGGEALYGMNITNKSTPKILFTITSQGVSSTTAGKSATTGFDRLGQIWSKPVAAKIRLTKGSSTTKNTAPTDVLIFGGGYDMGYEEDDYVPTLRHLPRVVLYIWSMPRQAS
;
A
#
# COMPACT_ATOMS: atom_id res chain seq x y z
N MET A 1 34.98 16.77 40.05
CA MET A 1 34.22 15.92 41.00
C MET A 1 32.79 15.80 40.49
N TYR A 2 32.42 14.66 39.92
CA TYR A 2 31.02 14.35 39.59
C TYR A 2 30.35 13.80 40.86
N ARG A 3 29.30 14.45 41.36
CA ARG A 3 28.47 13.90 42.45
C ARG A 3 27.34 13.06 41.82
N LYS A 4 27.02 11.90 42.41
CA LYS A 4 25.82 11.12 42.07
C LYS A 4 24.61 12.02 42.40
N GLY A 5 23.94 12.54 41.38
CA GLY A 5 22.88 13.55 41.53
C GLY A 5 21.53 12.92 41.89
N ASN A 6 20.77 13.59 42.76
CA ASN A 6 19.43 13.16 43.19
C ASN A 6 18.35 13.49 42.14
N SER A 7 17.49 12.52 41.82
CA SER A 7 16.08 12.57 41.37
C SER A 7 15.56 13.48 40.23
N SER A 8 16.35 14.32 39.55
CA SER A 8 15.77 15.29 38.58
C SER A 8 15.31 14.75 37.21
N GLY A 9 15.55 13.48 36.88
CA GLY A 9 15.14 12.87 35.60
C GLY A 9 14.01 11.84 35.70
N LYS A 10 13.37 11.70 36.87
CA LYS A 10 12.33 10.69 37.09
C LYS A 10 11.15 10.91 36.12
N ILE A 11 10.68 9.84 35.50
CA ILE A 11 9.47 9.82 34.67
C ILE A 11 8.50 8.74 35.16
N SER A 12 7.23 8.93 34.84
CA SER A 12 6.17 7.96 35.04
C SER A 12 5.54 7.60 33.71
N LEU A 13 5.64 6.33 33.34
CA LEU A 13 5.09 5.75 32.11
C LEU A 13 3.72 5.17 32.45
N VAL A 14 2.67 5.59 31.77
CA VAL A 14 1.30 5.13 31.98
C VAL A 14 0.89 4.27 30.80
N ILE A 15 0.35 3.09 31.09
CA ILE A 15 -0.21 2.16 30.12
C ILE A 15 -1.68 1.95 30.50
N TYR A 16 -2.57 2.15 29.54
CA TYR A 16 -4.02 2.00 29.71
C TYR A 16 -4.49 0.60 29.31
N ASN A 17 -5.61 0.16 29.88
CA ASN A 17 -6.38 -0.93 29.28
C ASN A 17 -6.90 -0.50 27.90
N ARG A 18 -7.37 -1.45 27.10
CA ARG A 18 -7.99 -1.17 25.80
C ARG A 18 -9.49 -1.40 25.86
N MET A 19 -10.24 -0.59 25.12
CA MET A 19 -11.68 -0.74 24.91
C MET A 19 -12.00 -0.69 23.41
N PRO A 20 -13.10 -1.31 22.95
CA PRO A 20 -13.52 -1.20 21.56
C PRO A 20 -13.80 0.25 21.18
N LYS A 21 -13.33 0.67 20.01
CA LYS A 21 -13.67 1.95 19.40
C LYS A 21 -15.14 1.90 18.98
N LEU A 22 -15.89 2.92 19.37
CA LEU A 22 -17.30 3.04 19.01
C LEU A 22 -17.46 3.99 17.82
N ALA A 23 -18.35 3.65 16.90
CA ALA A 23 -18.86 4.56 15.89
C ALA A 23 -19.83 5.58 16.53
N ALA A 24 -20.19 6.62 15.79
CA ALA A 24 -21.08 7.68 16.27
C ALA A 24 -22.47 7.18 16.68
N ASP A 25 -22.93 6.05 16.12
CA ASP A 25 -24.18 5.39 16.47
C ASP A 25 -24.09 4.46 17.71
N GLY A 26 -22.90 4.37 18.33
CA GLY A 26 -22.61 3.52 19.46
C GLY A 26 -22.31 2.06 19.11
N SER A 27 -22.24 1.70 17.82
CA SER A 27 -21.80 0.37 17.39
C SER A 27 -20.29 0.20 17.53
N ILE A 28 -19.82 -1.03 17.68
CA ILE A 28 -18.39 -1.34 17.76
C ILE A 28 -17.81 -1.28 16.34
N MET A 29 -16.80 -0.41 16.16
CA MET A 29 -16.03 -0.34 14.92
C MET A 29 -15.19 -1.61 14.77
N LYS A 30 -15.16 -2.14 13.54
CA LYS A 30 -14.40 -3.33 13.19
C LYS A 30 -13.43 -3.03 12.05
N ASP A 31 -12.30 -3.72 12.05
CA ASP A 31 -11.38 -3.75 10.91
C ASP A 31 -11.92 -4.64 9.78
N ASP A 32 -11.18 -4.70 8.68
CA ASP A 32 -11.55 -5.45 7.47
C ASP A 32 -11.65 -6.97 7.73
N ASP A 33 -11.00 -7.46 8.79
CA ASP A 33 -11.05 -8.85 9.25
C ASP A 33 -12.23 -9.11 10.22
N GLY A 34 -13.01 -8.08 10.54
CA GLY A 34 -14.17 -8.16 11.43
C GLY A 34 -13.83 -8.16 12.92
N ASN A 35 -12.58 -7.89 13.29
CA ASN A 35 -12.13 -7.72 14.67
C ASN A 35 -12.45 -6.32 15.17
N SER A 36 -12.74 -6.18 16.46
CA SER A 36 -13.00 -4.86 17.04
C SER A 36 -11.75 -4.00 17.02
N ILE A 37 -11.84 -2.78 16.49
CA ILE A 37 -10.76 -1.79 16.59
C ILE A 37 -10.63 -1.39 18.05
N MET A 38 -9.44 -1.49 18.62
CA MET A 38 -9.20 -1.22 20.04
C MET A 38 -8.52 0.14 20.25
N VAL A 39 -8.89 0.88 21.29
CA VAL A 39 -8.29 2.17 21.66
C VAL A 39 -7.98 2.22 23.16
N PRO A 40 -7.03 3.08 23.60
CA PRO A 40 -6.76 3.27 25.03
C PRO A 40 -8.00 3.72 25.82
N ASP A 41 -8.35 2.97 26.86
CA ASP A 41 -9.35 3.37 27.85
C ASP A 41 -8.71 4.34 28.85
N LEU A 42 -8.82 5.63 28.55
CA LEU A 42 -8.18 6.69 29.32
C LEU A 42 -8.66 6.77 30.79
N GLY A 43 -9.78 6.11 31.12
CA GLY A 43 -10.30 6.01 32.49
C GLY A 43 -9.73 4.82 33.28
N ASN A 44 -9.04 3.90 32.61
CA ASN A 44 -8.66 2.60 33.18
C ASN A 44 -7.17 2.30 32.95
N ILE A 45 -6.36 2.66 33.93
CA ILE A 45 -4.91 2.42 33.90
C ILE A 45 -4.63 0.93 34.16
N LYS A 46 -3.92 0.28 33.24
CA LYS A 46 -3.41 -1.09 33.41
C LYS A 46 -2.20 -1.09 34.35
N GLU A 47 -1.20 -0.25 34.06
CA GLU A 47 0.01 -0.16 34.89
C GLU A 47 0.64 1.24 34.80
N THR A 48 1.28 1.65 35.90
CA THR A 48 2.15 2.83 35.94
C THR A 48 3.56 2.42 36.32
N ILE A 49 4.51 2.57 35.38
CA ILE A 49 5.91 2.18 35.56
C ILE A 49 6.73 3.44 35.83
N ASN A 50 7.42 3.47 36.98
CA ASN A 50 8.35 4.53 37.30
C ASN A 50 9.75 4.20 36.75
N TYR A 51 10.42 5.20 36.18
CA TYR A 51 11.80 5.09 35.73
C TYR A 51 12.63 6.27 36.22
N THR A 52 13.82 6.00 36.75
CA THR A 52 14.75 7.01 37.23
C THR A 52 16.09 6.84 36.52
N PRO A 53 16.41 7.68 35.54
CA PRO A 53 17.63 7.53 34.76
C PRO A 53 18.88 7.86 35.57
N GLU A 54 19.94 7.05 35.41
CA GLU A 54 21.22 7.30 36.07
C GLU A 54 22.08 8.30 35.29
N GLY A 55 22.48 9.39 35.94
CA GLY A 55 23.29 10.45 35.31
C GLY A 55 24.30 11.08 36.25
N CYS A 56 25.24 11.82 35.66
CA CYS A 56 26.22 12.63 36.39
C CYS A 56 25.87 14.11 36.25
N THR A 57 25.94 14.85 37.36
CA THR A 57 25.71 16.30 37.31
C THR A 57 27.01 17.04 36.95
N SER A 58 26.93 17.91 35.94
CA SER A 58 27.98 18.85 35.57
C SER A 58 27.43 20.27 35.75
N GLY A 59 27.74 20.92 36.87
CA GLY A 59 27.09 22.20 37.24
C GLY A 59 25.64 21.99 37.64
N SER A 60 24.70 22.71 37.01
CA SER A 60 23.23 22.51 37.16
C SER A 60 22.63 21.53 36.16
N THR A 61 23.40 21.05 35.18
CA THR A 61 22.92 20.17 34.11
C THR A 61 23.23 18.71 34.43
N ILE A 62 22.23 17.83 34.34
CA ILE A 62 22.45 16.37 34.37
C ILE A 62 22.85 15.90 32.98
N ARG A 63 23.86 15.02 32.92
CA ARG A 63 24.25 14.30 31.71
C ARG A 63 24.02 12.81 31.91
N PHE A 64 23.25 12.22 31.01
CA PHE A 64 23.00 10.77 30.95
C PHE A 64 24.03 10.09 30.04
N SER A 65 24.31 8.82 30.30
CA SER A 65 25.14 8.00 29.41
C SER A 65 24.42 7.75 28.07
N ARG A 66 25.10 7.18 27.07
CA ARG A 66 24.49 6.88 25.76
C ARG A 66 23.36 5.86 25.90
N ILE A 67 23.65 4.71 26.52
CA ILE A 67 22.65 3.69 26.83
C ILE A 67 21.47 4.22 27.62
N GLU A 68 21.70 5.14 28.56
CA GLU A 68 20.62 5.72 29.37
C GLU A 68 19.68 6.61 28.54
N ARG A 69 20.23 7.42 27.63
CA ARG A 69 19.40 8.22 26.70
C ARG A 69 18.63 7.33 25.72
N LEU A 70 19.23 6.24 25.26
CA LEU A 70 18.56 5.25 24.41
C LEU A 70 17.38 4.60 25.14
N LYS A 71 17.60 4.14 26.38
CA LYS A 71 16.51 3.58 27.21
C LYS A 71 15.36 4.55 27.37
N LEU A 72 15.66 5.80 27.75
CA LEU A 72 14.65 6.85 27.87
C LEU A 72 13.86 7.03 26.58
N ALA A 73 14.54 7.05 25.42
CA ALA A 73 13.87 7.19 24.13
C ALA A 73 12.87 6.07 23.85
N LEU A 74 13.31 4.83 24.03
CA LEU A 74 12.51 3.66 23.66
C LEU A 74 11.34 3.47 24.63
N ILE A 75 11.53 3.65 25.94
CA ILE A 75 10.41 3.50 26.90
C ILE A 75 9.38 4.62 26.77
N GLU A 76 9.79 5.84 26.40
CA GLU A 76 8.88 6.95 26.15
C GLU A 76 8.05 6.75 24.87
N LEU A 77 8.64 6.11 23.86
CA LEU A 77 7.98 5.75 22.60
C LEU A 77 6.90 4.66 22.77
N ILE A 78 7.11 3.75 23.73
CA ILE A 78 6.26 2.57 23.95
C ILE A 78 5.12 2.85 24.95
N ALA A 79 5.29 3.82 25.85
CA ALA A 79 4.25 4.17 26.80
C ALA A 79 3.10 4.97 26.15
N ASP A 80 1.86 4.73 26.57
CA ASP A 80 0.70 5.48 26.06
C ASP A 80 0.76 6.96 26.49
N LYS A 81 1.25 7.22 27.71
CA LYS A 81 1.54 8.55 28.23
C LYS A 81 2.79 8.57 29.10
N VAL A 82 3.51 9.68 29.07
CA VAL A 82 4.71 9.90 29.88
C VAL A 82 4.54 11.18 30.69
N ASN A 83 4.70 11.09 32.01
CA ASN A 83 4.73 12.26 32.89
C ASN A 83 6.15 12.51 33.42
N ASP A 84 6.51 13.78 33.57
CA ASP A 84 7.74 14.21 34.23
C ASP A 84 7.68 13.98 35.75
N LYS A 85 8.78 14.29 36.44
CA LYS A 85 8.90 14.16 37.90
C LYS A 85 7.87 14.97 38.71
N ASN A 86 7.28 16.01 38.11
CA ASN A 86 6.29 16.89 38.73
C ASN A 86 4.86 16.47 38.38
N GLY A 87 4.68 15.43 37.55
CA GLY A 87 3.38 14.97 37.07
C GLY A 87 2.87 15.69 35.82
N ASN A 88 3.68 16.53 35.17
CA ASN A 88 3.28 17.16 33.92
C ASN A 88 3.46 16.19 32.74
N LEU A 89 2.53 16.22 31.79
CA LEU A 89 2.62 15.43 30.57
C LEU A 89 3.83 15.87 29.72
N LYS A 90 4.68 14.91 29.33
CA LYS A 90 5.74 15.14 28.35
C LYS A 90 5.18 14.95 26.93
N PRO A 91 5.54 15.81 25.97
CA PRO A 91 5.20 15.61 24.56
C PRO A 91 6.12 14.52 23.97
N THR A 92 5.72 13.26 24.12
CA THR A 92 6.41 12.10 23.56
C THR A 92 5.51 11.45 22.51
N GLY A 93 6.07 11.02 21.38
CA GLY A 93 5.30 10.26 20.40
C GLY A 93 5.04 8.85 20.92
N THR A 94 3.78 8.43 20.98
CA THR A 94 3.42 7.02 21.25
C THR A 94 3.21 6.29 19.92
N LEU A 95 3.67 5.05 19.83
CA LEU A 95 3.31 4.19 18.71
C LEU A 95 1.84 3.75 18.84
N ALA A 96 1.17 3.62 17.68
CA ALA A 96 -0.18 3.06 17.59
C ALA A 96 -0.19 1.58 17.99
N ASP A 97 -1.35 1.04 18.34
CA ASP A 97 -1.48 -0.37 18.69
C ASP A 97 -1.32 -1.31 17.49
N ASP A 98 -1.48 -0.80 16.26
CA ASP A 98 -1.34 -1.53 15.00
C ASP A 98 0.11 -1.96 14.70
N TYR A 99 1.08 -1.47 15.48
CA TYR A 99 2.46 -1.91 15.37
C TYR A 99 2.69 -3.22 16.14
N ALA A 100 3.39 -4.16 15.51
CA ALA A 100 3.98 -5.30 16.19
C ALA A 100 5.48 -5.04 16.41
N ILE A 101 5.94 -5.09 17.67
CA ILE A 101 7.33 -4.75 18.02
C ILE A 101 7.93 -5.79 18.95
N GLY A 102 9.15 -6.20 18.59
CA GLY A 102 10.05 -7.02 19.40
C GLY A 102 11.37 -6.28 19.61
N VAL A 103 12.20 -6.81 20.51
CA VAL A 103 13.52 -6.25 20.81
C VAL A 103 14.55 -7.36 20.81
N GLY A 104 15.64 -7.14 20.07
CA GLY A 104 16.88 -7.90 20.20
C GLY A 104 17.96 -7.07 20.87
N ALA A 105 18.99 -7.72 21.40
CA ALA A 105 20.12 -7.06 22.04
C ALA A 105 21.46 -7.66 21.60
N PHE A 106 22.51 -6.83 21.63
CA PHE A 106 23.88 -7.22 21.33
C PHE A 106 24.61 -7.72 22.57
N SER A 107 25.64 -8.55 22.36
CA SER A 107 26.62 -9.01 23.36
C SER A 107 25.98 -9.71 24.56
N TYR A 108 25.43 -10.91 24.34
CA TYR A 108 24.93 -11.73 25.43
C TYR A 108 26.02 -11.96 26.48
N ASN A 109 25.73 -11.69 27.75
CA ASN A 109 26.71 -11.73 28.84
C ASN A 109 28.03 -10.99 28.57
N SER A 110 27.98 -9.91 27.79
CA SER A 110 29.16 -9.09 27.42
C SER A 110 30.22 -9.84 26.61
N ASP A 111 29.84 -10.89 25.87
CA ASP A 111 30.76 -11.71 25.08
C ASP A 111 31.42 -10.97 23.89
N GLY A 112 30.81 -9.86 23.45
CA GLY A 112 31.29 -9.05 22.33
C GLY A 112 31.15 -9.71 20.96
N ARG A 113 30.38 -10.80 20.84
CA ARG A 113 30.34 -11.63 19.64
C ARG A 113 28.93 -11.98 19.18
N SER A 114 27.98 -12.03 20.09
CA SER A 114 26.67 -12.58 19.78
C SER A 114 25.53 -11.57 19.91
N ALA A 115 24.35 -11.95 19.45
CA ALA A 115 23.10 -11.19 19.57
C ALA A 115 21.92 -12.14 19.77
N TYR A 116 20.87 -11.69 20.43
CA TYR A 116 19.77 -12.55 20.83
C TYR A 116 18.43 -11.81 20.85
N VAL A 117 17.34 -12.55 20.68
CA VAL A 117 15.97 -12.04 20.82
C VAL A 117 15.65 -11.90 22.31
N LEU A 118 15.42 -10.67 22.75
CA LEU A 118 15.14 -10.33 24.15
C LEU A 118 13.63 -10.31 24.44
N SER A 119 12.82 -9.86 23.49
CA SER A 119 11.36 -9.95 23.53
C SER A 119 10.84 -10.19 22.12
N PRO A 120 9.96 -11.19 21.90
CA PRO A 120 9.44 -11.50 20.58
C PRO A 120 8.54 -10.36 20.07
N THR A 121 8.51 -10.20 18.76
CA THR A 121 7.60 -9.29 18.06
C THR A 121 6.15 -9.70 18.28
N ARG A 122 5.37 -8.80 18.87
CA ARG A 122 3.91 -8.94 19.04
C ARG A 122 3.26 -7.58 18.92
N VAL A 123 1.97 -7.57 18.57
CA VAL A 123 1.10 -6.39 18.60
C VAL A 123 1.26 -5.65 19.93
N LEU A 124 1.33 -4.32 19.90
CA LEU A 124 1.55 -3.43 21.07
C LEU A 124 0.34 -3.36 22.02
N THR A 125 -0.16 -4.51 22.43
CA THR A 125 -1.11 -4.66 23.55
C THR A 125 -0.54 -4.05 24.83
N PRO A 126 -1.38 -3.71 25.82
CA PRO A 126 -0.91 -3.20 27.11
C PRO A 126 0.16 -4.10 27.75
N ASP A 127 -0.02 -5.41 27.69
CA ASP A 127 0.91 -6.38 28.27
C ASP A 127 2.25 -6.41 27.50
N GLN A 128 2.22 -6.33 26.17
CA GLN A 128 3.44 -6.23 25.37
C GLN A 128 4.20 -4.92 25.65
N ARG A 129 3.49 -3.79 25.78
CA ARG A 129 4.11 -2.50 26.14
C ARG A 129 4.84 -2.59 27.48
N ILE A 130 4.21 -3.20 28.48
CA ILE A 130 4.79 -3.43 29.81
C ILE A 130 6.03 -4.33 29.71
N GLU A 131 5.94 -5.44 28.96
CA GLU A 131 7.07 -6.36 28.74
C GLU A 131 8.27 -5.61 28.12
N LEU A 132 8.05 -4.91 27.00
CA LEU A 132 9.09 -4.17 26.30
C LEU A 132 9.74 -3.09 27.19
N ILE A 133 8.94 -2.29 27.90
CA ILE A 133 9.46 -1.25 28.81
C ILE A 133 10.37 -1.89 29.86
N ASN A 134 9.97 -3.00 30.46
CA ASN A 134 10.76 -3.66 31.49
C ASN A 134 12.05 -4.28 30.94
N GLN A 135 12.02 -4.87 29.74
CA GLN A 135 13.22 -5.39 29.07
C GLN A 135 14.21 -4.26 28.72
N ILE A 136 13.72 -3.15 28.16
CA ILE A 136 14.55 -2.00 27.77
C ILE A 136 15.24 -1.38 29.00
N LYS A 137 14.51 -1.22 30.11
CA LYS A 137 15.08 -0.74 31.38
C LYS A 137 16.27 -1.57 31.84
N GLY A 138 16.24 -2.89 31.58
CA GLY A 138 17.27 -3.86 31.94
C GLY A 138 18.52 -3.85 31.07
N LEU A 139 18.51 -3.15 29.92
CA LEU A 139 19.66 -3.15 29.00
C LEU A 139 20.94 -2.62 29.66
N VAL A 140 22.09 -3.20 29.32
CA VAL A 140 23.40 -2.75 29.81
C VAL A 140 24.35 -2.62 28.63
N ALA A 141 25.16 -1.55 28.62
CA ALA A 141 26.16 -1.34 27.58
C ALA A 141 27.51 -1.92 28.02
N ASN A 142 27.67 -3.22 27.83
CA ASN A 142 28.92 -3.93 28.10
C ASN A 142 29.20 -4.97 27.00
N GLY A 143 30.46 -5.11 26.60
CA GLY A 143 30.88 -5.91 25.44
C GLY A 143 31.13 -5.09 24.16
N GLY A 144 31.25 -5.79 23.04
CA GLY A 144 31.39 -5.23 21.68
C GLY A 144 30.05 -5.01 20.96
N THR A 145 30.09 -4.63 19.68
CA THR A 145 28.89 -4.35 18.86
C THR A 145 28.86 -5.25 17.62
N PRO A 146 28.61 -6.58 17.77
CA PRO A 146 28.65 -7.55 16.68
C PRO A 146 27.44 -7.40 15.74
N THR A 147 27.51 -6.46 14.80
CA THR A 147 26.38 -6.12 13.92
C THR A 147 26.06 -7.20 12.91
N ALA A 148 27.05 -7.91 12.37
CA ALA A 148 26.81 -8.99 11.41
C ALA A 148 26.05 -10.18 12.05
N PRO A 149 26.48 -10.73 13.19
CA PRO A 149 25.71 -11.74 13.92
C PRO A 149 24.31 -11.25 14.31
N ALA A 150 24.16 -9.99 14.74
CA ALA A 150 22.86 -9.45 15.08
C ALA A 150 21.89 -9.37 13.91
N LEU A 151 22.37 -8.97 12.73
CA LEU A 151 21.54 -8.94 11.53
C LEU A 151 21.17 -10.36 11.10
N ALA A 152 22.11 -11.31 11.18
CA ALA A 152 21.83 -12.71 10.87
C ALA A 152 20.79 -13.32 11.82
N GLU A 153 20.94 -13.10 13.13
CA GLU A 153 20.00 -13.56 14.16
C GLU A 153 18.61 -12.94 13.99
N SER A 154 18.55 -11.62 13.74
CA SER A 154 17.30 -10.91 13.49
C SER A 154 16.62 -11.44 12.21
N GLY A 155 17.39 -11.65 11.14
CA GLY A 155 16.84 -12.22 9.91
C GLY A 155 16.35 -13.66 10.10
N ALA A 156 17.08 -14.50 10.85
CA ALA A 156 16.62 -15.85 11.19
C ALA A 156 15.31 -15.82 11.99
N TYR A 157 15.21 -14.92 12.97
CA TYR A 157 14.00 -14.71 13.75
C TYR A 157 12.83 -14.27 12.86
N MET A 158 13.02 -13.24 12.03
CA MET A 158 12.00 -12.77 11.10
C MET A 158 11.55 -13.89 10.16
N MET A 159 12.47 -14.69 9.62
CA MET A 159 12.15 -15.72 8.62
C MET A 159 11.68 -17.06 9.24
N GLY A 160 11.67 -17.21 10.56
CA GLY A 160 11.31 -18.47 11.24
C GLY A 160 12.32 -19.60 11.03
N THR A 161 13.59 -19.25 10.83
CA THR A 161 14.67 -20.20 10.58
C THR A 161 15.59 -20.28 11.80
N THR A 162 16.90 -20.45 11.60
CA THR A 162 17.85 -20.66 12.68
C THR A 162 19.23 -20.13 12.33
N THR A 163 20.03 -19.83 13.36
CA THR A 163 21.46 -19.53 13.22
C THR A 163 22.35 -20.63 13.80
N ILE A 164 21.76 -21.62 14.48
CA ILE A 164 22.48 -22.69 15.16
C ILE A 164 22.40 -24.00 14.38
N ASP A 165 23.51 -24.73 14.35
CA ASP A 165 23.53 -26.12 13.89
C ASP A 165 22.94 -27.08 14.91
N ASP A 166 22.73 -28.33 14.51
CA ASP A 166 22.30 -29.36 15.45
C ASP A 166 23.33 -29.54 16.58
N VAL A 167 22.85 -29.48 17.82
CA VAL A 167 23.69 -29.49 19.02
C VAL A 167 23.85 -30.92 19.54
N LYS A 168 25.07 -31.30 19.95
CA LYS A 168 25.38 -32.63 20.50
C LYS A 168 25.90 -32.55 21.92
N VAL A 169 25.45 -33.45 22.79
CA VAL A 169 26.05 -33.65 24.12
C VAL A 169 27.41 -34.32 23.95
N VAL A 170 28.51 -33.69 24.36
CA VAL A 170 29.86 -34.24 24.14
C VAL A 170 30.59 -34.64 25.42
N ALA A 171 30.21 -34.06 26.56
CA ALA A 171 30.78 -34.40 27.84
C ALA A 171 29.85 -33.98 28.98
N GLU A 172 30.15 -34.44 30.19
CA GLU A 172 29.52 -33.87 31.38
C GLU A 172 30.48 -33.72 32.55
N ARG A 173 30.19 -32.69 33.34
CA ARG A 173 30.85 -32.37 34.60
C ARG A 173 29.86 -32.62 35.74
N ARG A 174 30.32 -33.17 36.86
CA ARG A 174 29.50 -33.30 38.07
C ARG A 174 30.37 -33.21 39.33
N TYR A 175 29.80 -32.73 40.42
CA TYR A 175 30.45 -32.77 41.73
C TYR A 175 30.10 -34.09 42.43
N ILE A 176 31.09 -34.97 42.62
CA ILE A 176 30.94 -36.31 43.21
C ILE A 176 32.06 -36.48 44.25
N ASP A 177 31.73 -36.92 45.47
CA ASP A 177 32.69 -37.14 46.56
C ASP A 177 33.60 -35.93 46.88
N ASN A 178 33.02 -34.72 46.96
CA ASN A 178 33.75 -33.46 47.14
C ASN A 178 34.80 -33.15 46.06
N LYS A 179 34.69 -33.76 44.87
CA LYS A 179 35.58 -33.50 43.73
C LYS A 179 34.79 -33.28 42.45
N THR A 180 35.29 -32.38 41.62
CA THR A 180 34.80 -32.24 40.24
C THR A 180 35.24 -33.46 39.44
N ARG A 181 34.27 -34.17 38.87
CA ARG A 181 34.46 -35.30 37.96
C ARG A 181 33.97 -34.94 36.57
N TYR A 182 34.60 -35.51 35.56
CA TYR A 182 34.31 -35.32 34.15
C TYR A 182 34.15 -36.68 33.48
N ARG A 183 33.23 -36.81 32.53
CA ARG A 183 33.17 -37.95 31.61
C ARG A 183 32.80 -37.50 30.21
N ARG A 184 33.28 -38.25 29.21
CA ARG A 184 33.06 -37.98 27.78
C ARG A 184 31.84 -38.73 27.27
N CYS A 185 31.13 -38.14 26.32
CA CYS A 185 30.17 -38.86 25.49
C CYS A 185 30.87 -39.54 24.30
N ASN A 186 30.71 -40.86 24.19
CA ASN A 186 31.25 -41.68 23.11
C ASN A 186 30.23 -41.94 21.98
N GLY A 187 28.96 -41.58 22.18
CA GLY A 187 27.90 -41.72 21.18
C GLY A 187 26.64 -40.95 21.56
N ASN A 188 26.00 -40.35 20.54
CA ASN A 188 24.76 -39.61 20.68
C ASN A 188 23.57 -40.39 20.10
N GLU A 189 22.37 -40.02 20.52
CA GLU A 189 21.12 -40.44 19.88
C GLU A 189 21.03 -39.90 18.44
N ASN A 190 20.23 -40.58 17.60
CA ASN A 190 19.96 -40.17 16.22
C ASN A 190 18.75 -39.23 16.10
N THR A 191 18.08 -38.95 17.20
CA THR A 191 16.91 -38.07 17.29
C THR A 191 17.20 -36.93 18.24
N LEU A 192 16.71 -35.75 17.88
CA LEU A 192 16.77 -34.57 18.72
C LEU A 192 15.78 -34.71 19.88
N SER A 193 16.16 -34.15 21.03
CA SER A 193 15.30 -34.08 22.22
C SER A 193 15.44 -32.71 22.87
N TYR A 194 14.34 -32.18 23.41
CA TYR A 194 14.33 -30.86 24.04
C TYR A 194 15.11 -30.87 25.35
N ASP A 195 16.06 -29.95 25.48
CA ASP A 195 16.73 -29.60 26.73
C ASP A 195 16.04 -28.39 27.37
N ALA A 196 15.45 -28.60 28.54
CA ALA A 196 14.63 -27.58 29.21
C ALA A 196 15.45 -26.44 29.84
N GLU A 197 16.74 -26.66 30.13
CA GLU A 197 17.59 -25.62 30.71
C GLU A 197 18.14 -24.71 29.61
N LEU A 198 18.66 -25.31 28.54
CA LEU A 198 19.20 -24.57 27.39
C LEU A 198 18.11 -24.05 26.44
N LYS A 199 16.89 -24.58 26.57
CA LYS A 199 15.72 -24.23 25.74
C LYS A 199 16.00 -24.45 24.25
N ILE A 200 16.66 -25.57 23.93
CA ILE A 200 17.02 -25.99 22.57
C ILE A 200 16.89 -27.51 22.45
N HIS A 201 16.81 -27.99 21.22
CA HIS A 201 16.90 -29.39 20.86
C HIS A 201 18.35 -29.84 20.71
N VAL A 202 18.68 -30.98 21.33
CA VAL A 202 20.02 -31.58 21.34
C VAL A 202 19.96 -33.07 21.04
N TYR A 203 21.00 -33.61 20.42
CA TYR A 203 21.24 -35.05 20.38
C TYR A 203 21.84 -35.49 21.72
N LYS A 204 21.02 -36.15 22.55
CA LYS A 204 21.45 -36.65 23.86
C LYS A 204 22.57 -37.66 23.74
N CYS A 205 23.38 -37.77 24.78
CA CYS A 205 24.38 -38.83 24.85
C CYS A 205 23.69 -40.16 25.21
N ASN A 206 23.95 -41.22 24.44
CA ASN A 206 23.48 -42.58 24.74
C ASN A 206 24.62 -43.52 25.16
N ASN A 207 25.87 -43.09 25.07
CA ASN A 207 27.04 -43.88 25.44
C ASN A 207 28.06 -43.04 26.21
N TRP A 208 28.04 -43.13 27.55
CA TRP A 208 28.93 -42.38 28.42
C TRP A 208 30.21 -43.17 28.76
N GLY A 209 31.36 -42.49 28.71
CA GLY A 209 32.61 -43.00 29.26
C GLY A 209 32.69 -42.91 30.79
N ASP A 210 33.81 -43.39 31.34
CA ASP A 210 34.04 -43.41 32.79
C ASP A 210 34.29 -42.00 33.39
N TRP A 211 33.95 -41.86 34.67
CA TRP A 211 34.22 -40.66 35.46
C TRP A 211 35.70 -40.51 35.80
N SER A 212 36.27 -39.36 35.47
CA SER A 212 37.67 -38.98 35.75
C SER A 212 37.75 -37.71 36.59
N THR A 213 38.75 -37.61 37.46
CA THR A 213 39.10 -36.34 38.14
C THR A 213 39.89 -35.40 37.25
N SER A 214 40.32 -35.84 36.07
CA SER A 214 41.06 -35.02 35.11
C SER A 214 40.14 -34.46 34.06
N SER A 215 40.14 -33.14 33.88
CA SER A 215 39.43 -32.47 32.78
C SER A 215 39.98 -32.82 31.38
N ARG A 216 41.12 -33.52 31.29
CA ARG A 216 41.71 -33.99 30.03
C ARG A 216 40.90 -35.07 29.31
N VAL A 217 39.93 -35.68 29.98
CA VAL A 217 38.98 -36.61 29.31
C VAL A 217 37.98 -35.88 28.44
N LEU A 218 37.81 -34.56 28.66
CA LEU A 218 37.08 -33.71 27.75
C LEU A 218 37.85 -33.65 26.43
N PRO A 219 37.21 -33.89 25.28
CA PRO A 219 37.92 -33.83 24.01
C PRO A 219 38.42 -32.41 23.73
N SER A 220 39.49 -32.30 22.95
CA SER A 220 40.02 -31.00 22.49
C SER A 220 39.04 -30.34 21.51
N TYR A 221 38.06 -29.60 22.03
CA TYR A 221 37.14 -28.78 21.25
C TYR A 221 37.51 -27.30 21.32
N LYS A 222 37.12 -26.51 20.33
CA LYS A 222 37.29 -25.05 20.39
C LYS A 222 36.41 -24.51 21.52
N SER A 223 37.00 -23.92 22.56
CA SER A 223 36.30 -23.49 23.78
C SER A 223 35.20 -22.44 23.58
N ASN A 224 35.17 -21.78 22.41
CA ASN A 224 34.17 -20.79 22.00
C ASN A 224 32.85 -21.40 21.48
N SER A 225 32.74 -22.72 21.38
CA SER A 225 31.54 -23.43 20.88
C SER A 225 30.77 -24.18 21.99
N ASN A 226 31.18 -24.02 23.24
CA ASN A 226 30.58 -24.75 24.36
C ASN A 226 29.40 -23.99 24.94
N ILE A 227 28.24 -24.65 25.05
CA ILE A 227 27.11 -24.19 25.84
C ILE A 227 27.19 -24.91 27.20
N TYR A 228 27.22 -24.13 28.28
CA TYR A 228 27.29 -24.65 29.65
C TYR A 228 25.95 -24.44 30.36
N HIS A 229 25.59 -25.40 31.19
CA HIS A 229 24.51 -25.24 32.18
C HIS A 229 24.99 -24.38 33.36
N ASP A 230 24.08 -23.62 33.95
CA ASP A 230 24.36 -22.74 35.08
C ASP A 230 24.55 -23.54 36.39
N ASP A 231 23.99 -24.75 36.47
CA ASP A 231 24.09 -25.66 37.62
C ASP A 231 25.41 -26.46 37.67
N GLY A 232 26.25 -26.31 36.65
CA GLY A 232 27.55 -26.96 36.51
C GLY A 232 27.52 -28.42 36.04
N GLY A 233 26.40 -28.90 35.51
CA GLY A 233 26.19 -30.21 34.91
C GLY A 233 26.15 -30.19 33.38
N ILE A 234 26.94 -31.04 32.71
CA ILE A 234 26.90 -31.27 31.24
C ILE A 234 27.55 -30.16 30.37
N THR A 235 28.38 -30.56 29.40
CA THR A 235 29.03 -29.68 28.40
C THR A 235 28.61 -30.11 27.00
N TYR A 236 28.02 -29.18 26.27
CA TYR A 236 27.47 -29.39 24.92
C TYR A 236 28.43 -28.81 23.90
N PHE A 237 28.42 -29.40 22.70
CA PHE A 237 29.08 -28.83 21.55
C PHE A 237 28.02 -28.20 20.64
N ALA A 238 28.10 -26.89 20.47
CA ALA A 238 27.43 -26.20 19.39
C ALA A 238 28.22 -26.43 18.09
N GLY A 239 27.55 -26.97 17.07
CA GLY A 239 28.12 -27.07 15.72
C GLY A 239 28.58 -25.71 15.21
N ASP A 240 29.74 -25.73 14.55
CA ASP A 240 30.57 -24.74 13.84
C ASP A 240 30.25 -23.22 13.79
N ASN A 241 29.46 -22.65 14.72
CA ASN A 241 29.13 -21.24 14.69
C ASN A 241 29.13 -20.61 16.09
N SER A 242 30.30 -20.14 16.53
CA SER A 242 30.47 -19.42 17.80
C SER A 242 29.85 -18.01 17.83
N TYR A 243 29.23 -17.58 16.73
CA TYR A 243 28.55 -16.28 16.63
C TYR A 243 27.02 -16.41 16.70
N SER A 244 26.47 -17.64 16.65
CA SER A 244 25.06 -17.88 16.90
C SER A 244 24.74 -17.73 18.38
N SER A 245 23.68 -17.00 18.69
CA SER A 245 23.12 -16.91 20.04
C SER A 245 21.67 -17.35 20.09
N PHE A 246 21.29 -18.27 19.20
CA PHE A 246 19.97 -18.90 19.24
C PHE A 246 19.64 -19.41 20.64
N ALA A 247 20.58 -20.08 21.31
CA ALA A 247 20.39 -20.58 22.67
C ALA A 247 20.11 -19.45 23.69
N ALA A 248 20.72 -18.28 23.54
CA ALA A 248 20.54 -17.13 24.43
C ALA A 248 19.20 -16.41 24.25
N SER A 249 18.54 -16.55 23.09
CA SER A 249 17.22 -15.96 22.82
C SER A 249 16.14 -16.50 23.76
N VAL A 250 15.14 -15.66 24.04
CA VAL A 250 14.03 -16.03 24.94
C VAL A 250 13.24 -17.23 24.43
N ALA A 251 12.78 -18.09 25.34
CA ALA A 251 12.10 -19.34 25.00
C ALA A 251 10.85 -19.12 24.13
N THR A 252 10.12 -18.02 24.39
CA THR A 252 8.90 -17.65 23.69
C THR A 252 9.12 -17.22 22.24
N SER A 253 10.37 -17.06 21.80
CA SER A 253 10.72 -16.83 20.40
C SER A 253 10.99 -18.12 19.62
N LYS A 254 11.04 -19.29 20.29
CA LYS A 254 11.53 -20.55 19.71
C LYS A 254 10.42 -21.58 19.60
N GLU A 255 10.48 -22.39 18.55
CA GLU A 255 9.55 -23.51 18.40
C GLU A 255 10.06 -24.72 19.19
N ILE A 256 9.29 -25.13 20.21
CA ILE A 256 9.67 -26.21 21.12
C ILE A 256 9.06 -27.57 20.73
N ASN A 257 8.07 -27.58 19.83
CA ASN A 257 7.32 -28.78 19.45
C ASN A 257 7.80 -29.40 18.14
N THR A 258 8.78 -28.79 17.48
CA THR A 258 9.44 -29.36 16.32
C THR A 258 10.73 -30.02 16.78
N ASN A 259 11.09 -31.20 16.24
CA ASN A 259 12.38 -31.85 16.54
C ASN A 259 13.54 -31.10 15.87
N LYS A 260 13.62 -29.77 16.01
CA LYS A 260 14.57 -28.85 15.37
C LYS A 260 14.74 -27.58 16.22
N ASN A 261 15.85 -26.86 15.99
CA ASN A 261 16.09 -25.55 16.59
C ASN A 261 15.71 -24.46 15.59
N VAL A 262 14.50 -23.89 15.69
CA VAL A 262 14.03 -22.81 14.81
C VAL A 262 13.28 -21.73 15.59
N TYR A 263 13.27 -20.52 15.05
CA TYR A 263 12.48 -19.40 15.56
C TYR A 263 11.02 -19.49 15.13
N ILE A 264 10.15 -18.92 15.96
CA ILE A 264 8.78 -18.60 15.59
C ILE A 264 8.83 -17.28 14.82
N SER A 265 8.55 -17.35 13.52
CA SER A 265 8.48 -16.16 12.67
C SER A 265 7.35 -15.25 13.13
N PRO A 266 7.57 -13.92 13.22
CA PRO A 266 6.49 -12.95 13.35
C PRO A 266 5.84 -12.58 12.01
N LEU A 267 6.33 -13.11 10.89
CA LEU A 267 5.79 -12.84 9.55
C LEU A 267 4.56 -13.72 9.29
N ASN A 268 3.58 -13.12 8.62
CA ASN A 268 2.41 -13.82 8.09
C ASN A 268 2.27 -13.45 6.62
N ASP A 269 2.50 -14.42 5.71
CA ASP A 269 2.40 -14.21 4.26
C ASP A 269 0.96 -14.07 3.76
N ASP A 270 -0.03 -14.32 4.63
CA ASP A 270 -1.45 -14.08 4.36
C ASP A 270 -1.89 -12.64 4.69
N GLU A 271 -1.02 -11.81 5.30
CA GLU A 271 -1.34 -10.43 5.70
C GLU A 271 -0.56 -9.38 4.88
N CYS A 272 -1.20 -8.25 4.59
CA CYS A 272 -0.59 -7.07 3.97
C CYS A 272 0.29 -6.27 4.96
N SER A 273 1.19 -6.95 5.67
CA SER A 273 2.03 -6.37 6.74
C SER A 273 3.38 -5.89 6.22
N GLY A 274 3.80 -4.69 6.63
CA GLY A 274 5.12 -4.15 6.32
C GLY A 274 6.20 -4.68 7.28
N ASN A 275 7.30 -5.23 6.75
CA ASN A 275 8.26 -5.97 7.56
C ASN A 275 9.67 -5.37 7.50
N GLY A 276 10.32 -5.25 8.66
CA GLY A 276 11.69 -4.75 8.68
C GLY A 276 12.44 -4.93 9.99
N ILE A 277 13.76 -4.76 9.88
CA ILE A 277 14.73 -4.80 10.96
C ILE A 277 15.24 -3.37 11.18
N TYR A 278 15.08 -2.87 12.40
CA TYR A 278 15.59 -1.56 12.82
C TYR A 278 16.89 -1.75 13.61
N LEU A 279 18.03 -1.64 12.94
CA LEU A 279 19.35 -1.92 13.49
C LEU A 279 19.99 -0.67 14.10
N LEU A 280 19.91 -0.53 15.43
CA LEU A 280 20.42 0.63 16.16
C LEU A 280 21.73 0.31 16.90
N THR A 281 22.71 1.21 16.81
CA THR A 281 23.93 1.17 17.63
C THR A 281 24.16 2.50 18.35
N ASP A 282 24.50 2.46 19.64
CA ASP A 282 24.88 3.62 20.45
C ASP A 282 26.41 3.85 20.51
N GLY A 283 27.17 3.06 19.74
CA GLY A 283 28.62 3.11 19.63
C GLY A 283 29.10 3.01 18.19
N GLU A 284 30.42 3.09 18.02
CA GLU A 284 31.04 2.73 16.74
C GLU A 284 30.78 1.23 16.52
N PRO A 285 30.13 0.85 15.40
CA PRO A 285 29.94 -0.56 15.09
C PRO A 285 31.30 -1.25 15.02
N SER A 286 31.42 -2.44 15.61
CA SER A 286 32.65 -3.23 15.56
C SER A 286 32.33 -4.63 15.05
N ASN A 287 32.78 -4.94 13.83
CA ASN A 287 32.73 -6.28 13.29
C ASN A 287 34.13 -6.88 13.34
N ASN A 288 34.36 -7.76 14.31
CA ASN A 288 35.53 -8.64 14.36
C ASN A 288 35.07 -10.06 13.99
N ILE A 289 34.46 -10.21 12.81
CA ILE A 289 33.99 -11.48 12.27
C ILE A 289 34.50 -11.62 10.85
N GLU A 290 35.11 -12.76 10.56
CA GLU A 290 35.60 -13.06 9.23
C GLU A 290 34.42 -13.25 8.26
N ASP A 291 34.63 -12.94 6.98
CA ASP A 291 33.60 -13.13 5.96
C ASP A 291 33.12 -14.58 5.91
N ALA A 292 34.01 -15.56 6.12
CA ALA A 292 33.64 -16.98 6.17
C ALA A 292 32.64 -17.30 7.28
N ASP A 293 32.86 -16.77 8.48
CA ASP A 293 31.94 -16.93 9.62
C ASP A 293 30.62 -16.17 9.40
N SER A 294 30.69 -14.98 8.79
CA SER A 294 29.51 -14.18 8.42
C SER A 294 28.64 -14.92 7.39
N ILE A 295 29.27 -15.48 6.35
CA ILE A 295 28.61 -16.30 5.33
C ILE A 295 27.98 -17.53 5.97
N SER A 296 28.69 -18.19 6.90
CA SER A 296 28.18 -19.38 7.60
C SER A 296 26.88 -19.07 8.35
N ILE A 297 26.88 -18.05 9.23
CA ILE A 297 25.69 -17.71 10.03
C ILE A 297 24.52 -17.19 9.17
N MET A 298 24.80 -16.39 8.14
CA MET A 298 23.78 -15.82 7.25
C MET A 298 23.22 -16.86 6.27
N ASN A 299 24.00 -17.84 5.83
CA ASN A 299 23.45 -18.97 5.06
C ASN A 299 22.58 -19.86 5.94
N LYS A 300 22.96 -20.05 7.21
CA LYS A 300 22.16 -20.85 8.12
C LYS A 300 20.75 -20.28 8.27
N SER A 301 20.62 -18.95 8.38
CA SER A 301 19.32 -18.28 8.44
C SER A 301 18.54 -18.32 7.13
N LEU A 302 19.18 -18.56 5.98
CA LEU A 302 18.50 -18.69 4.67
C LEU A 302 18.07 -20.13 4.34
N THR A 303 18.37 -21.09 5.22
CA THR A 303 18.00 -22.50 5.03
C THR A 303 16.49 -22.65 4.81
N GLY A 304 16.11 -23.41 3.78
CA GLY A 304 14.71 -23.59 3.39
C GLY A 304 14.27 -22.74 2.19
N SER A 305 15.16 -21.90 1.65
CA SER A 305 14.95 -21.16 0.40
C SER A 305 15.94 -21.56 -0.70
N SER A 306 15.75 -21.03 -1.91
CA SER A 306 16.73 -21.11 -3.00
C SER A 306 17.83 -20.05 -2.91
N LEU A 307 17.77 -19.15 -1.91
CA LEU A 307 18.74 -18.07 -1.74
C LEU A 307 19.95 -18.57 -0.93
N SER A 308 21.13 -18.11 -1.33
CA SER A 308 22.38 -18.44 -0.65
C SER A 308 23.42 -17.34 -0.87
N MET A 309 24.26 -17.11 0.14
CA MET A 309 25.44 -16.26 0.07
C MET A 309 26.69 -17.08 -0.24
N ASN A 310 27.29 -16.85 -1.39
CA ASN A 310 28.55 -17.54 -1.77
C ASN A 310 29.79 -16.67 -1.53
N SER A 311 29.61 -15.35 -1.45
CA SER A 311 30.68 -14.38 -1.25
C SER A 311 30.12 -13.08 -0.69
N CYS A 312 30.98 -12.30 -0.04
CA CYS A 312 30.66 -10.94 0.40
C CYS A 312 31.19 -9.93 -0.62
N ASP A 313 30.34 -9.05 -1.14
CA ASP A 313 30.80 -7.99 -2.05
C ASP A 313 31.49 -6.88 -1.24
N ASN A 314 32.81 -6.97 -1.15
CA ASN A 314 33.67 -5.95 -0.56
C ASN A 314 34.31 -5.04 -1.63
N SER A 315 33.81 -5.05 -2.87
CA SER A 315 34.38 -4.25 -3.94
C SER A 315 34.16 -2.76 -3.68
N SER A 316 35.08 -1.92 -4.15
CA SER A 316 34.92 -0.45 -4.08
C SER A 316 33.65 0.05 -4.78
N SER A 317 33.11 -0.76 -5.70
CA SER A 317 31.86 -0.46 -6.42
C SER A 317 30.64 -0.45 -5.50
N THR A 318 30.68 -1.17 -4.36
CA THR A 318 29.64 -1.12 -3.33
C THR A 318 29.64 0.21 -2.57
N GLY A 319 30.75 0.93 -2.57
CA GLY A 319 30.96 2.11 -1.73
C GLY A 319 31.22 1.77 -0.27
N LEU A 320 31.15 0.49 0.13
CA LEU A 320 31.55 0.04 1.47
C LEU A 320 33.07 -0.03 1.53
N SER A 321 33.63 0.25 2.70
CA SER A 321 35.08 0.26 2.92
C SER A 321 35.49 -0.62 4.11
N GLY A 322 36.30 -1.64 3.88
CA GLY A 322 36.76 -2.52 4.96
C GLY A 322 37.59 -3.71 4.47
N SER A 323 38.25 -4.44 5.37
CA SER A 323 38.89 -5.74 5.09
C SER A 323 37.88 -6.88 5.16
N SER A 324 38.25 -8.07 4.66
CA SER A 324 37.48 -9.33 4.76
C SER A 324 37.26 -9.85 6.19
N GLU A 325 37.64 -9.05 7.19
CA GLU A 325 37.53 -9.34 8.63
C GLU A 325 36.49 -8.43 9.31
N GLN A 326 35.71 -7.68 8.51
CA GLN A 326 34.75 -6.68 9.00
C GLN A 326 33.29 -6.92 8.56
N GLY A 327 33.00 -7.97 7.78
CA GLY A 327 31.63 -8.45 7.50
C GLY A 327 30.65 -7.46 6.82
N TRP A 328 31.08 -6.26 6.43
CA TRP A 328 30.20 -5.22 5.86
C TRP A 328 29.60 -5.62 4.52
N GLY A 329 30.43 -6.15 3.59
CA GLY A 329 29.92 -6.68 2.32
C GLY A 329 28.95 -7.84 2.52
N CYS A 330 29.14 -8.65 3.58
CA CYS A 330 28.24 -9.74 3.92
C CYS A 330 26.88 -9.21 4.38
N MET A 331 26.85 -8.28 5.34
CA MET A 331 25.60 -7.66 5.81
C MET A 331 24.83 -6.95 4.69
N ALA A 332 25.57 -6.30 3.79
CA ALA A 332 25.01 -5.62 2.62
C ALA A 332 24.33 -6.61 1.66
N THR A 333 25.03 -7.68 1.30
CA THR A 333 24.49 -8.79 0.47
C THR A 333 23.29 -9.43 1.16
N TYR A 334 23.41 -9.73 2.44
CA TYR A 334 22.34 -10.36 3.22
C TYR A 334 21.10 -9.48 3.33
N SER A 335 21.26 -8.16 3.52
CA SER A 335 20.13 -7.22 3.54
C SER A 335 19.38 -7.18 2.21
N GLN A 336 20.07 -7.39 1.08
CA GLN A 336 19.42 -7.51 -0.23
C GLN A 336 18.65 -8.84 -0.35
N LEU A 337 19.19 -9.94 0.18
CA LEU A 337 18.51 -11.23 0.21
C LEU A 337 17.28 -11.20 1.12
N LEU A 338 17.34 -10.51 2.26
CA LEU A 338 16.20 -10.28 3.15
C LEU A 338 15.06 -9.51 2.46
N ARG A 339 15.38 -8.55 1.59
CA ARG A 339 14.37 -7.82 0.79
C ARG A 339 13.79 -8.63 -0.36
N ASN A 340 14.44 -9.70 -0.78
CA ASN A 340 13.94 -10.55 -1.85
C ASN A 340 12.83 -11.46 -1.29
N PRO A 341 11.58 -11.40 -1.79
CA PRO A 341 10.48 -12.24 -1.28
C PRO A 341 10.70 -13.74 -1.52
N ALA A 342 11.74 -14.16 -2.26
CA ALA A 342 12.16 -15.56 -2.33
C ALA A 342 12.91 -16.06 -1.06
N ASN A 343 13.09 -15.20 -0.05
CA ASN A 343 13.63 -15.60 1.25
C ASN A 343 12.69 -16.57 1.99
N PRO A 344 13.17 -17.34 3.00
CA PRO A 344 12.33 -18.31 3.70
C PRO A 344 11.07 -17.74 4.35
N GLY A 345 11.07 -16.47 4.76
CA GLY A 345 9.91 -15.76 5.30
C GLY A 345 8.92 -15.24 4.26
N LYS A 346 9.21 -15.43 2.95
CA LYS A 346 8.38 -15.12 1.78
C LYS A 346 7.94 -13.66 1.58
N LEU A 347 8.24 -12.79 2.53
CA LEU A 347 7.92 -11.36 2.49
C LEU A 347 9.20 -10.53 2.42
N PRO A 348 9.19 -9.36 1.74
CA PRO A 348 10.32 -8.44 1.77
C PRO A 348 10.59 -7.92 3.19
N ILE A 349 11.82 -8.02 3.67
CA ILE A 349 12.26 -7.50 4.97
C ILE A 349 13.27 -6.37 4.74
N LYS A 350 12.88 -5.12 4.98
CA LYS A 350 13.79 -3.96 4.88
C LYS A 350 14.68 -3.82 6.12
N THR A 351 15.87 -3.25 5.95
CA THR A 351 16.80 -2.97 7.06
C THR A 351 17.06 -1.47 7.15
N ALA A 352 16.63 -0.85 8.25
CA ALA A 352 17.03 0.50 8.63
C ALA A 352 18.23 0.45 9.57
N THR A 353 19.08 1.47 9.53
CA THR A 353 20.23 1.59 10.43
C THR A 353 20.23 2.91 11.17
N VAL A 354 20.63 2.89 12.44
CA VAL A 354 20.62 4.09 13.29
C VAL A 354 21.92 4.20 14.03
N GLY A 355 22.57 5.36 13.87
CA GLY A 355 23.76 5.73 14.61
C GLY A 355 23.42 6.70 15.73
N PHE A 356 23.42 6.23 16.98
CA PHE A 356 23.11 7.07 18.13
C PHE A 356 24.37 7.63 18.80
N GLY A 357 24.44 8.96 18.86
CA GLY A 357 25.47 9.74 19.55
C GLY A 357 26.64 10.22 18.69
N LYS A 358 27.52 11.00 19.34
CA LYS A 358 28.57 11.82 18.72
C LYS A 358 29.50 11.14 17.71
N THR A 359 29.62 9.82 17.73
CA THR A 359 30.39 9.06 16.72
C THR A 359 29.90 9.35 15.29
N PHE A 360 28.61 9.61 15.13
CA PHE A 360 27.96 9.80 13.83
C PHE A 360 27.82 11.29 13.42
N ALA A 361 28.17 12.24 14.31
CA ALA A 361 28.02 13.69 14.12
C ALA A 361 28.76 14.27 12.90
N GLY A 362 29.73 13.54 12.35
CA GLY A 362 30.46 13.95 11.16
C GLY A 362 29.70 13.78 9.84
N LEU A 363 28.57 13.05 9.82
CA LEU A 363 27.68 12.91 8.66
C LEU A 363 26.77 14.14 8.58
N THR A 364 27.32 15.26 8.09
CA THR A 364 26.67 16.58 8.15
C THR A 364 25.87 16.95 6.91
N GLY A 365 25.91 16.14 5.86
CA GLY A 365 25.22 16.43 4.60
C GLY A 365 23.88 15.71 4.51
N THR A 366 22.92 16.36 3.86
CA THR A 366 21.67 15.75 3.40
C THR A 366 21.63 15.75 1.88
N ARG A 367 20.89 14.80 1.30
CA ARG A 367 20.53 14.75 -0.12
C ARG A 367 19.03 14.54 -0.27
N SER A 368 18.45 15.11 -1.31
CA SER A 368 17.04 14.89 -1.65
C SER A 368 16.91 13.70 -2.59
N ILE A 369 16.03 12.76 -2.26
CA ILE A 369 15.63 11.66 -3.13
C ILE A 369 14.12 11.72 -3.37
N ILE A 370 13.63 11.09 -4.42
CA ILE A 370 12.19 10.93 -4.67
C ILE A 370 11.81 9.52 -4.25
N ILE A 371 10.81 9.39 -3.37
CA ILE A 371 10.26 8.10 -2.94
C ILE A 371 8.75 8.16 -3.15
N ASN A 372 8.22 7.22 -3.93
CA ASN A 372 6.81 7.19 -4.28
C ASN A 372 6.32 8.56 -4.82
N GLY A 373 7.13 9.19 -5.68
CA GLY A 373 6.84 10.50 -6.27
C GLY A 373 7.00 11.72 -5.34
N LYS A 374 7.34 11.53 -4.06
CA LYS A 374 7.56 12.63 -3.10
C LYS A 374 9.04 12.88 -2.83
N GLN A 375 9.42 14.16 -2.83
CA GLN A 375 10.76 14.55 -2.40
C GLN A 375 10.93 14.28 -0.90
N LYS A 376 11.95 13.51 -0.55
CA LYS A 376 12.34 13.18 0.81
C LYS A 376 13.79 13.54 1.03
N GLU A 377 14.06 14.26 2.12
CA GLU A 377 15.42 14.54 2.54
C GLU A 377 15.97 13.34 3.33
N VAL A 378 17.16 12.87 2.95
CA VAL A 378 17.87 11.78 3.62
C VAL A 378 19.32 12.20 3.90
N ILE A 379 19.97 11.51 4.83
CA ILE A 379 21.41 11.72 5.09
C ILE A 379 22.21 11.31 3.86
N ASP A 380 23.15 12.17 3.46
CA ASP A 380 24.15 11.82 2.45
C ASP A 380 25.28 11.02 3.10
N CYS A 381 25.30 9.70 2.84
CA CYS A 381 26.31 8.80 3.36
C CYS A 381 27.72 9.03 2.80
N GLU A 382 27.90 9.89 1.80
CA GLU A 382 29.22 10.33 1.31
C GLU A 382 29.68 11.65 1.96
N SER A 383 28.82 12.28 2.77
CA SER A 383 29.14 13.54 3.45
C SER A 383 30.21 13.39 4.56
N GLY A 384 30.84 14.50 4.93
CA GLY A 384 31.82 14.57 6.03
C GLY A 384 33.21 14.02 5.71
N ARG A 385 34.26 14.85 5.86
CA ARG A 385 35.64 14.49 5.47
C ARG A 385 36.40 13.64 6.51
N SER A 386 35.92 13.57 7.74
CA SER A 386 36.60 12.90 8.87
C SER A 386 35.74 11.85 9.57
N VAL A 387 34.75 11.31 8.85
CA VAL A 387 33.88 10.23 9.36
C VAL A 387 34.63 8.90 9.30
N LYS A 388 34.56 8.12 10.38
CA LYS A 388 35.19 6.79 10.44
C LYS A 388 34.54 5.83 9.44
N LYS A 389 35.31 4.84 8.98
CA LYS A 389 34.87 3.88 7.96
C LYS A 389 33.62 3.12 8.38
N ASP A 390 33.59 2.57 9.58
CA ASP A 390 32.45 1.78 10.09
C ASP A 390 31.18 2.64 10.27
N THR A 391 31.35 3.89 10.70
CA THR A 391 30.26 4.88 10.76
C THR A 391 29.64 5.11 9.38
N ARG A 392 30.48 5.23 8.34
CA ARG A 392 30.03 5.42 6.96
C ARG A 392 29.38 4.16 6.40
N ASN A 393 29.94 2.98 6.68
CA ASN A 393 29.38 1.72 6.22
C ASN A 393 28.01 1.44 6.84
N LEU A 394 27.81 1.79 8.12
CA LEU A 394 26.48 1.69 8.76
C LEU A 394 25.45 2.58 8.04
N CYS A 395 25.85 3.81 7.68
CA CYS A 395 25.00 4.71 6.90
C CYS A 395 24.59 4.07 5.57
N LYS A 396 25.56 3.57 4.80
CA LYS A 396 25.33 2.94 3.51
C LYS A 396 24.47 1.67 3.62
N LEU A 397 24.65 0.87 4.67
CA LEU A 397 23.88 -0.36 4.88
C LEU A 397 22.37 -0.09 4.95
N GLY A 398 21.96 0.97 5.65
CA GLY A 398 20.55 1.34 5.79
C GLY A 398 20.03 2.32 4.74
N GLU A 399 20.88 2.93 3.91
CA GLU A 399 20.51 4.01 3.00
C GLU A 399 19.24 3.69 2.18
N ARG A 400 18.30 4.64 2.13
CA ARG A 400 17.03 4.48 1.41
C ARG A 400 17.23 4.80 -0.07
N LYS A 401 16.57 4.03 -0.95
CA LYS A 401 16.64 4.20 -2.39
C LYS A 401 15.63 5.24 -2.86
N GLY A 402 16.05 6.12 -3.79
CA GLY A 402 15.10 6.88 -4.60
C GLY A 402 14.47 6.05 -5.72
N ASP A 403 13.31 6.45 -6.25
CA ASP A 403 12.57 5.75 -7.31
C ASP A 403 13.45 5.47 -8.54
N ASN A 404 14.34 6.41 -8.89
CA ASN A 404 15.26 6.32 -10.04
C ASN A 404 16.62 5.70 -9.71
N GLU A 405 16.88 5.36 -8.44
CA GLU A 405 18.15 4.77 -8.04
C GLU A 405 18.06 3.25 -8.14
N VAL A 406 19.13 2.57 -8.53
CA VAL A 406 19.13 1.10 -8.69
C VAL A 406 19.82 0.39 -7.53
N LYS A 407 20.52 1.13 -6.66
CA LYS A 407 21.44 0.55 -5.70
C LYS A 407 21.13 0.99 -4.27
N THR A 408 20.72 0.02 -3.45
CA THR A 408 20.65 0.10 -1.99
C THR A 408 20.85 -1.31 -1.41
N PHE A 409 21.27 -1.39 -0.15
CA PHE A 409 21.35 -2.65 0.59
C PHE A 409 20.06 -2.89 1.37
N GLY A 410 19.87 -2.22 2.50
CA GLY A 410 18.74 -2.41 3.41
C GLY A 410 17.47 -1.66 3.04
N ASP A 411 17.55 -0.56 2.29
CA ASP A 411 16.41 0.28 1.88
C ASP A 411 15.49 0.80 3.02
N GLY A 412 15.90 0.70 4.28
CA GLY A 412 15.09 1.11 5.42
C GLY A 412 15.22 2.59 5.77
N GLY A 413 16.32 3.22 5.40
CA GLY A 413 16.77 4.54 5.87
C GLY A 413 17.93 4.44 6.85
N PHE A 414 18.84 5.43 6.77
CA PHE A 414 19.81 5.69 7.83
C PHE A 414 19.39 6.92 8.63
N TYR A 415 19.51 6.83 9.95
CA TYR A 415 19.17 7.90 10.87
C TYR A 415 20.33 8.20 11.81
N TYR A 416 20.79 9.44 11.79
CA TYR A 416 21.68 9.97 12.81
C TYR A 416 20.83 10.62 13.91
N THR A 417 21.05 10.23 15.17
CA THR A 417 20.28 10.72 16.31
C THR A 417 21.20 11.00 17.49
N GLU A 418 20.97 12.08 18.23
CA GLU A 418 21.59 12.32 19.55
C GLU A 418 20.58 12.42 20.67
N GLU A 419 19.32 12.67 20.31
CA GLU A 419 18.22 12.89 21.23
C GLU A 419 17.13 11.83 21.10
N SER A 420 16.48 11.55 22.22
CA SER A 420 15.44 10.53 22.33
C SER A 420 14.24 10.74 21.39
N SER A 421 13.85 12.00 21.17
CA SER A 421 12.77 12.36 20.25
C SER A 421 13.10 12.07 18.78
N GLU A 422 14.37 12.12 18.39
CA GLU A 422 14.81 11.84 17.03
C GLU A 422 14.79 10.33 16.74
N ILE A 423 15.09 9.50 17.74
CA ILE A 423 14.91 8.04 17.66
C ILE A 423 13.43 7.72 17.42
N ALA A 424 12.54 8.28 18.23
CA ALA A 424 11.09 8.10 18.07
C ALA A 424 10.63 8.47 16.65
N ALA A 425 11.03 9.64 16.16
CA ALA A 425 10.72 10.08 14.80
C ALA A 425 11.26 9.12 13.73
N SER A 426 12.48 8.60 13.92
CA SER A 426 13.06 7.64 12.97
C SER A 426 12.36 6.28 12.94
N VAL A 427 11.84 5.79 14.07
CA VAL A 427 11.04 4.56 14.10
C VAL A 427 9.74 4.74 13.34
N VAL A 428 9.05 5.87 13.54
CA VAL A 428 7.81 6.22 12.81
C VAL A 428 8.10 6.37 11.31
N ASP A 429 9.19 7.06 10.95
CA ASP A 429 9.59 7.23 9.56
C ASP A 429 9.97 5.90 8.89
N PHE A 430 10.66 5.00 9.60
CA PHE A 430 10.99 3.67 9.11
C PHE A 430 9.71 2.86 8.88
N ALA A 431 8.85 2.78 9.88
CA ALA A 431 7.55 2.11 9.83
C ALA A 431 6.72 2.55 8.62
N SER A 432 6.63 3.86 8.35
CA SER A 432 5.91 4.38 7.18
C SER A 432 6.47 3.91 5.83
N GLY A 433 7.76 3.52 5.80
CA GLY A 433 8.45 3.02 4.62
C GLY A 433 8.43 1.50 4.44
N LEU A 434 7.79 0.76 5.36
CA LEU A 434 7.74 -0.71 5.35
C LEU A 434 6.60 -1.31 4.52
N VAL A 435 5.66 -0.50 4.03
CA VAL A 435 4.40 -0.99 3.47
C VAL A 435 4.57 -1.78 2.16
N GLN A 436 3.76 -2.84 2.02
CA GLN A 436 3.77 -3.73 0.86
C GLN A 436 3.18 -3.09 -0.41
N ILE A 437 3.65 -3.60 -1.55
CA ILE A 437 2.99 -3.48 -2.85
C ILE A 437 1.77 -4.40 -2.79
N ILE A 438 0.56 -3.85 -2.89
CA ILE A 438 -0.63 -4.66 -3.11
C ILE A 438 -0.66 -5.02 -4.59
N ASN A 439 -0.74 -6.32 -4.90
CA ASN A 439 -0.84 -6.78 -6.28
C ASN A 439 -2.15 -6.31 -6.92
N THR A 440 -2.14 -6.13 -8.23
CA THR A 440 -3.36 -5.88 -9.00
C THR A 440 -4.42 -6.93 -8.68
N ALA A 441 -5.64 -6.49 -8.37
CA ALA A 441 -6.75 -7.36 -7.97
C ALA A 441 -8.05 -6.96 -8.68
N PRO A 442 -9.02 -7.90 -8.78
CA PRO A 442 -10.40 -7.54 -9.07
C PRO A 442 -10.88 -6.42 -8.15
N SER A 443 -11.55 -5.42 -8.71
CA SER A 443 -12.20 -4.37 -7.95
C SER A 443 -13.68 -4.30 -8.25
N GLY A 444 -14.41 -3.60 -7.40
CA GLY A 444 -15.84 -3.37 -7.60
C GLY A 444 -16.66 -4.65 -7.75
N THR A 445 -17.72 -4.56 -8.56
CA THR A 445 -18.66 -5.67 -8.75
C THR A 445 -18.47 -6.31 -10.13
N ILE A 446 -18.18 -7.61 -10.16
CA ILE A 446 -18.25 -8.41 -11.39
C ILE A 446 -19.66 -8.28 -11.96
N THR A 447 -19.76 -7.77 -13.19
CA THR A 447 -21.06 -7.46 -13.77
C THR A 447 -21.38 -8.43 -14.89
N ILE A 448 -22.45 -9.21 -14.68
CA ILE A 448 -23.14 -9.95 -15.73
C ILE A 448 -24.27 -9.04 -16.23
N PRO A 449 -24.15 -8.44 -17.42
CA PRO A 449 -25.13 -7.47 -17.89
C PRO A 449 -26.41 -8.16 -18.38
N GLU A 450 -27.54 -7.46 -18.21
CA GLU A 450 -28.81 -7.81 -18.86
C GLU A 450 -28.70 -7.60 -20.38
N ASP A 451 -29.39 -8.42 -21.18
CA ASP A 451 -29.44 -8.23 -22.63
C ASP A 451 -30.26 -6.96 -22.96
N PRO A 452 -29.67 -5.95 -23.64
CA PRO A 452 -30.37 -4.70 -23.97
C PRO A 452 -31.68 -4.87 -24.73
N TYR A 453 -31.86 -5.98 -25.46
CA TYR A 453 -33.07 -6.28 -26.22
C TYR A 453 -34.08 -7.15 -25.46
N ARG A 454 -33.64 -7.85 -24.41
CA ARG A 454 -34.41 -8.88 -23.71
C ARG A 454 -34.27 -8.73 -22.20
N ALA A 455 -35.19 -7.98 -21.60
CA ALA A 455 -35.21 -7.68 -20.17
C ALA A 455 -35.29 -8.90 -19.20
N SER A 456 -35.44 -10.13 -19.71
CA SER A 456 -35.44 -11.37 -18.92
C SER A 456 -34.17 -12.22 -19.09
N ASN A 457 -33.25 -11.81 -19.96
CA ASN A 457 -32.05 -12.57 -20.28
C ASN A 457 -30.79 -11.80 -19.84
N GLN A 458 -29.75 -12.56 -19.51
CA GLN A 458 -28.40 -12.05 -19.33
C GLN A 458 -27.55 -12.41 -20.54
N LEU A 459 -26.52 -11.60 -20.78
CA LEU A 459 -25.52 -11.90 -21.81
C LEU A 459 -24.55 -12.99 -21.31
N PRO A 460 -23.99 -13.83 -22.20
CA PRO A 460 -23.14 -14.97 -21.84
C PRO A 460 -21.69 -14.56 -21.54
N TYR A 461 -21.49 -13.41 -20.93
CA TYR A 461 -20.17 -12.89 -20.54
C TYR A 461 -20.29 -11.97 -19.33
N ALA A 462 -19.17 -11.73 -18.67
CA ALA A 462 -19.06 -10.80 -17.56
C ALA A 462 -17.95 -9.78 -17.81
N TYR A 463 -18.12 -8.60 -17.23
CA TYR A 463 -17.08 -7.59 -17.13
C TYR A 463 -16.46 -7.62 -15.74
N LEU A 464 -15.14 -7.70 -15.68
CA LEU A 464 -14.33 -7.73 -14.48
C LEU A 464 -13.56 -6.40 -14.37
N PRO A 465 -13.96 -5.51 -13.44
CA PRO A 465 -13.14 -4.37 -13.08
C PRO A 465 -11.85 -4.84 -12.38
N MET A 466 -10.74 -4.20 -12.69
CA MET A 466 -9.42 -4.46 -12.11
C MET A 466 -8.87 -3.15 -11.54
N LEU A 467 -8.11 -3.26 -10.46
CA LEU A 467 -7.48 -2.14 -9.77
C LEU A 467 -6.07 -2.51 -9.35
N ASP A 468 -5.15 -1.56 -9.52
CA ASP A 468 -3.80 -1.63 -8.99
C ASP A 468 -3.67 -0.59 -7.85
N PRO A 469 -3.96 -0.99 -6.60
CA PRO A 469 -4.07 -0.06 -5.49
C PRO A 469 -2.68 0.30 -4.95
N GLU A 470 -2.25 1.52 -5.26
CA GLU A 470 -1.01 2.07 -4.75
C GLU A 470 -1.24 2.83 -3.43
N ILE A 471 -1.59 2.11 -2.35
CA ILE A 471 -2.05 2.68 -1.06
C ILE A 471 -1.01 3.55 -0.32
N VAL A 472 0.28 3.38 -0.65
CA VAL A 472 1.38 4.19 -0.10
C VAL A 472 2.01 5.13 -1.11
N SER A 473 1.45 5.16 -2.30
CA SER A 473 1.75 6.23 -3.24
C SER A 473 0.94 7.46 -2.88
N ALA A 474 1.47 8.59 -3.31
CA ALA A 474 0.73 9.81 -3.38
C ALA A 474 -0.13 9.87 -4.65
N ASN A 475 -0.26 8.80 -5.44
CA ASN A 475 -0.85 8.90 -6.77
C ASN A 475 -2.28 9.42 -6.71
N SER A 476 -2.59 10.30 -7.65
CA SER A 476 -3.89 10.96 -7.75
C SER A 476 -5.00 9.98 -8.11
N ILE A 477 -4.67 8.87 -8.77
CA ILE A 477 -5.58 7.76 -9.06
C ILE A 477 -4.85 6.44 -8.85
N TRP A 478 -5.63 5.40 -8.54
CA TRP A 478 -5.18 4.02 -8.71
C TRP A 478 -5.47 3.58 -10.14
N ARG A 479 -4.52 2.87 -10.75
CA ARG A 479 -4.66 2.42 -12.14
C ARG A 479 -5.75 1.38 -12.22
N GLY A 480 -6.49 1.40 -13.33
CA GLY A 480 -7.62 0.51 -13.55
C GLY A 480 -7.59 -0.16 -14.91
N ASN A 481 -8.38 -1.22 -14.99
CA ASN A 481 -8.74 -1.85 -16.26
C ASN A 481 -10.15 -2.44 -16.15
N LEU A 482 -10.80 -2.63 -17.29
CA LEU A 482 -12.04 -3.40 -17.39
C LEU A 482 -11.80 -4.53 -18.38
N LYS A 483 -11.94 -5.77 -17.93
CA LYS A 483 -11.68 -6.97 -18.73
C LYS A 483 -12.99 -7.71 -19.02
N LYS A 484 -13.04 -8.43 -20.14
CA LYS A 484 -14.21 -9.23 -20.54
C LYS A 484 -13.89 -10.73 -20.48
N TYR A 485 -14.78 -11.51 -19.89
CA TYR A 485 -14.70 -12.96 -19.79
C TYR A 485 -16.00 -13.62 -20.20
N ASN A 486 -15.94 -14.76 -20.88
CA ASN A 486 -17.11 -15.56 -21.20
C ASN A 486 -17.68 -16.20 -19.93
N LEU A 487 -18.99 -16.38 -19.88
CA LEU A 487 -19.69 -17.02 -18.78
C LEU A 487 -20.32 -18.31 -19.26
N ASP A 488 -19.94 -19.43 -18.65
CA ASP A 488 -20.56 -20.73 -18.91
C ASP A 488 -20.82 -21.46 -17.58
N GLN A 489 -22.07 -21.86 -17.36
CA GLN A 489 -22.56 -22.52 -16.14
C GLN A 489 -22.10 -21.87 -14.82
N GLY A 490 -22.03 -20.53 -14.77
CA GLY A 490 -21.60 -19.78 -13.58
C GLY A 490 -20.07 -19.67 -13.41
N THR A 491 -19.28 -20.19 -14.35
CA THR A 491 -17.82 -20.11 -14.36
C THR A 491 -17.35 -19.11 -15.41
N LEU A 492 -16.32 -18.32 -15.08
CA LEU A 492 -15.73 -17.35 -15.99
C LEU A 492 -14.53 -17.94 -16.75
N PHE A 493 -14.54 -17.71 -18.06
CA PHE A 493 -13.51 -18.19 -18.98
C PHE A 493 -12.92 -17.05 -19.79
N GLY A 494 -11.60 -17.06 -19.94
CA GLY A 494 -10.89 -16.21 -20.87
C GLY A 494 -10.90 -16.76 -22.29
N LYS A 495 -9.95 -16.28 -23.10
CA LYS A 495 -9.71 -16.77 -24.46
C LYS A 495 -9.40 -18.28 -24.44
N ASN A 496 -9.79 -18.97 -25.51
CA ASN A 496 -9.60 -20.42 -25.69
C ASN A 496 -10.24 -21.29 -24.58
N ASN A 497 -11.30 -20.82 -23.91
CA ASN A 497 -11.98 -21.51 -22.80
C ASN A 497 -11.07 -21.83 -21.60
N SER A 498 -10.07 -20.97 -21.35
CA SER A 498 -9.20 -21.07 -20.17
C SER A 498 -9.93 -20.54 -18.94
N LYS A 499 -9.86 -21.25 -17.80
CA LYS A 499 -10.53 -20.81 -16.56
C LYS A 499 -9.89 -19.52 -16.04
N LEU A 500 -10.71 -18.56 -15.62
CA LEU A 500 -10.20 -17.33 -15.02
C LEU A 500 -9.54 -17.58 -13.65
N TYR A 501 -10.15 -18.44 -12.82
CA TYR A 501 -9.67 -18.72 -11.48
C TYR A 501 -8.95 -20.07 -11.44
N LYS A 502 -7.76 -20.11 -10.83
CA LYS A 502 -6.97 -21.35 -10.68
C LYS A 502 -7.39 -22.18 -9.47
N ASP A 503 -8.04 -21.57 -8.49
CA ASP A 503 -8.48 -22.23 -7.26
C ASP A 503 -9.79 -21.64 -6.70
N ILE A 504 -10.19 -22.15 -5.53
CA ILE A 504 -11.39 -21.74 -4.80
C ILE A 504 -11.20 -20.48 -3.96
N ALA A 505 -9.96 -20.03 -3.75
CA ALA A 505 -9.66 -18.79 -3.03
C ALA A 505 -9.99 -17.56 -3.91
N GLY A 506 -10.14 -17.78 -5.22
CA GLY A 506 -10.46 -16.74 -6.18
C GLY A 506 -9.22 -16.11 -6.82
N ASP A 507 -8.08 -16.80 -6.75
CA ASP A 507 -6.86 -16.34 -7.40
C ASP A 507 -7.02 -16.39 -8.93
N LEU A 508 -6.66 -15.28 -9.58
CA LEU A 508 -6.63 -15.19 -11.03
C LEU A 508 -5.49 -16.08 -11.57
N ASP A 509 -5.78 -16.86 -12.61
CA ASP A 509 -4.77 -17.60 -13.37
C ASP A 509 -3.99 -16.62 -14.25
N GLU A 510 -2.72 -16.43 -13.93
CA GLU A 510 -1.80 -15.56 -14.67
C GLU A 510 -1.69 -15.93 -16.16
N ASN A 511 -2.03 -17.15 -16.57
CA ASN A 511 -1.99 -17.61 -17.96
C ASN A 511 -3.28 -17.30 -18.74
N THR A 512 -4.37 -16.93 -18.07
CA THR A 512 -5.66 -16.74 -18.73
C THR A 512 -5.78 -15.34 -19.32
N GLN A 513 -5.75 -15.26 -20.66
CA GLN A 513 -6.01 -14.03 -21.40
C GLN A 513 -7.50 -13.67 -21.35
N ASP A 514 -7.81 -12.39 -21.14
CA ASP A 514 -9.19 -11.92 -21.32
C ASP A 514 -9.63 -11.96 -22.81
N VAL A 515 -10.93 -11.83 -23.06
CA VAL A 515 -11.51 -11.98 -24.40
C VAL A 515 -11.01 -10.93 -25.39
N TRP A 516 -10.67 -9.73 -24.92
CA TRP A 516 -10.18 -8.62 -25.76
C TRP A 516 -8.66 -8.64 -25.94
N GLN A 517 -7.96 -9.58 -25.33
CA GLN A 517 -6.51 -9.66 -25.42
C GLN A 517 -6.07 -10.46 -26.65
N GLU A 518 -5.22 -9.85 -27.49
CA GLU A 518 -4.76 -10.50 -28.73
C GLU A 518 -3.57 -11.45 -28.53
N ALA A 519 -2.63 -11.09 -27.66
CA ALA A 519 -1.42 -11.86 -27.38
C ALA A 519 -1.13 -11.93 -25.88
N SER A 520 -0.41 -12.96 -25.43
CA SER A 520 -0.03 -13.13 -24.02
C SER A 520 0.82 -11.95 -23.54
N PHE A 521 0.59 -11.51 -22.31
CA PHE A 521 1.35 -10.45 -21.65
C PHE A 521 2.39 -11.08 -20.73
N SER A 522 3.55 -10.42 -20.58
CA SER A 522 4.62 -10.93 -19.72
C SER A 522 5.35 -9.82 -18.98
N VAL A 523 5.63 -10.08 -17.71
CA VAL A 523 6.44 -9.23 -16.83
C VAL A 523 7.63 -10.05 -16.37
N GLU A 524 8.84 -9.51 -16.52
CA GLU A 524 10.10 -10.19 -16.14
C GLU A 524 10.26 -11.61 -16.73
N GLY A 525 9.75 -11.82 -17.94
CA GLY A 525 9.82 -13.11 -18.65
C GLY A 525 8.82 -14.17 -18.18
N LYS A 526 7.88 -13.83 -17.31
CA LYS A 526 6.78 -14.69 -16.88
C LYS A 526 5.46 -14.19 -17.43
N THR A 527 4.54 -15.10 -17.76
CA THR A 527 3.18 -14.74 -18.18
C THR A 527 2.44 -14.04 -17.04
N ALA A 528 1.73 -12.95 -17.36
CA ALA A 528 1.05 -12.10 -16.38
C ALA A 528 -0.23 -11.48 -16.97
N ASN A 529 -1.16 -12.30 -17.48
CA ASN A 529 -2.39 -11.81 -18.12
C ASN A 529 -3.39 -11.18 -17.13
N ASN A 530 -3.17 -11.38 -15.82
CA ASN A 530 -3.86 -10.74 -14.72
C ASN A 530 -3.31 -9.34 -14.36
N ASP A 531 -2.22 -8.89 -15.00
CA ASP A 531 -1.65 -7.54 -14.82
C ASP A 531 -2.63 -6.44 -15.26
N ILE A 532 -2.55 -5.26 -14.63
CA ILE A 532 -3.44 -4.13 -14.93
C ILE A 532 -3.30 -3.65 -16.37
N ALA A 533 -2.10 -3.72 -16.95
CA ALA A 533 -1.80 -3.29 -18.31
C ALA A 533 -2.05 -4.38 -19.37
N ALA A 534 -2.26 -5.63 -18.97
CA ALA A 534 -2.59 -6.72 -19.87
C ALA A 534 -4.03 -6.57 -20.38
N GLY A 535 -4.26 -6.71 -21.70
CA GLY A 535 -5.60 -6.79 -22.29
C GLY A 535 -6.60 -5.73 -21.80
N GLY A 536 -7.88 -6.10 -21.78
CA GLY A 536 -8.95 -5.22 -21.33
C GLY A 536 -9.07 -3.91 -22.12
N VAL A 537 -9.82 -2.96 -21.58
CA VAL A 537 -9.93 -1.60 -22.15
C VAL A 537 -8.56 -0.89 -22.16
N TYR A 538 -7.75 -1.07 -21.11
CA TYR A 538 -6.46 -0.38 -20.97
C TYR A 538 -5.55 -0.62 -22.18
N ALA A 539 -5.36 -1.89 -22.58
CA ALA A 539 -4.49 -2.21 -23.72
C ALA A 539 -5.03 -1.67 -25.04
N GLN A 540 -6.36 -1.55 -25.18
CA GLN A 540 -7.06 -1.10 -26.38
C GLN A 540 -7.18 0.42 -26.50
N LEU A 541 -6.82 1.19 -25.46
CA LEU A 541 -6.82 2.65 -25.52
C LEU A 541 -5.89 3.15 -26.64
N GLN A 542 -6.40 4.09 -27.43
CA GLN A 542 -5.57 4.76 -28.44
C GLN A 542 -4.61 5.75 -27.76
N ALA A 543 -3.35 5.69 -28.17
CA ALA A 543 -2.31 6.61 -27.74
C ALA A 543 -1.44 7.01 -28.95
N PRO A 544 -0.71 8.15 -28.89
CA PRO A 544 0.00 8.70 -30.04
C PRO A 544 1.23 7.89 -30.50
N SER A 545 1.33 6.61 -30.09
CA SER A 545 2.32 5.62 -30.50
C SER A 545 2.19 5.23 -31.98
N GLY A 546 0.96 5.13 -32.51
CA GLY A 546 0.65 4.88 -33.93
C GLY A 546 0.78 6.11 -34.86
N GLY A 547 0.99 7.30 -34.28
CA GLY A 547 1.08 8.59 -34.96
C GLY A 547 0.45 9.71 -34.14
N LEU A 548 0.83 10.98 -34.38
CA LEU A 548 0.40 12.12 -33.55
C LEU A 548 -1.12 12.35 -33.51
N GLY A 549 -1.86 11.91 -34.53
CA GLY A 549 -3.32 11.98 -34.55
C GLY A 549 -4.04 10.73 -34.05
N SER A 550 -3.30 9.69 -33.66
CA SER A 550 -3.85 8.42 -33.15
C SER A 550 -4.14 8.57 -31.66
N VAL A 551 -5.20 9.29 -31.32
CA VAL A 551 -5.55 9.62 -29.93
C VAL A 551 -7.01 9.30 -29.66
N ARG A 552 -7.35 9.12 -28.38
CA ARG A 552 -8.73 8.90 -27.91
C ARG A 552 -9.66 10.02 -28.40
N THR A 553 -10.93 9.68 -28.62
CA THR A 553 -11.97 10.68 -28.86
C THR A 553 -12.54 11.14 -27.52
N ILE A 554 -12.24 12.39 -27.13
CA ILE A 554 -12.74 12.96 -25.87
C ILE A 554 -13.77 14.06 -26.11
N TYR A 555 -14.78 14.10 -25.24
CA TYR A 555 -15.77 15.17 -25.15
C TYR A 555 -15.76 15.76 -23.75
N VAL A 556 -15.70 17.09 -23.66
CA VAL A 556 -15.69 17.80 -22.37
C VAL A 556 -16.93 18.69 -22.23
N GLU A 557 -17.50 18.76 -21.03
CA GLU A 557 -18.65 19.62 -20.74
C GLU A 557 -18.24 21.09 -20.60
N ASP A 558 -18.76 21.94 -21.46
CA ASP A 558 -18.51 23.38 -21.43
C ASP A 558 -19.83 24.15 -21.56
N TYR A 559 -19.75 25.48 -21.58
CA TYR A 559 -20.89 26.35 -21.83
C TYR A 559 -21.00 26.71 -23.32
N THR A 560 -22.23 26.99 -23.76
CA THR A 560 -22.46 27.49 -25.13
C THR A 560 -21.73 28.81 -25.41
N SER A 561 -21.67 29.72 -24.43
CA SER A 561 -20.84 30.93 -24.47
C SER A 561 -20.49 31.43 -23.05
N SER A 562 -19.69 32.49 -22.94
CA SER A 562 -19.34 33.09 -21.64
C SER A 562 -20.56 33.60 -20.87
N SER A 563 -21.58 34.12 -21.57
CA SER A 563 -22.84 34.64 -21.00
C SER A 563 -23.99 33.63 -20.98
N ASN A 564 -23.95 32.59 -21.82
CA ASN A 564 -24.96 31.53 -21.86
C ASN A 564 -24.40 30.23 -21.27
N LYS A 565 -24.78 29.97 -20.01
CA LYS A 565 -24.36 28.81 -19.22
C LYS A 565 -25.11 27.51 -19.55
N THR A 566 -25.87 27.48 -20.64
CA THR A 566 -26.43 26.22 -21.19
C THR A 566 -25.28 25.25 -21.46
N PRO A 567 -25.37 23.97 -21.07
CA PRO A 567 -24.26 23.04 -21.18
C PRO A 567 -24.19 22.47 -22.60
N ILE A 568 -22.98 22.23 -23.09
CA ILE A 568 -22.66 21.60 -24.37
C ILE A 568 -21.47 20.67 -24.21
N LEU A 569 -21.36 19.62 -25.03
CA LEU A 569 -20.14 18.82 -25.12
C LEU A 569 -19.28 19.31 -26.29
N ARG A 570 -18.00 19.58 -26.01
CA ARG A 570 -17.01 19.98 -27.04
C ARG A 570 -16.04 18.84 -27.29
N LYS A 571 -15.87 18.46 -28.56
CA LYS A 571 -14.88 17.46 -28.97
C LYS A 571 -13.49 18.07 -28.95
N LEU A 572 -12.53 17.38 -28.34
CA LEU A 572 -11.12 17.74 -28.37
C LEU A 572 -10.30 16.60 -28.99
N THR A 573 -9.26 16.93 -29.74
CA THR A 573 -8.37 15.94 -30.39
C THR A 573 -7.03 16.58 -30.77
N VAL A 574 -6.15 15.81 -31.40
CA VAL A 574 -4.88 16.26 -31.98
C VAL A 574 -4.82 15.75 -33.41
N ASN A 575 -4.41 16.59 -34.35
CA ASN A 575 -4.31 16.20 -35.75
C ASN A 575 -2.97 15.49 -36.08
N GLY A 576 -2.85 14.97 -37.31
CA GLY A 576 -1.64 14.27 -37.76
C GLY A 576 -0.34 15.09 -37.72
N SER A 577 -0.42 16.42 -37.61
CA SER A 577 0.73 17.33 -37.47
C SER A 577 1.05 17.68 -36.01
N GLY A 578 0.40 17.02 -35.03
CA GLY A 578 0.61 17.30 -33.61
C GLY A 578 0.00 18.61 -33.13
N LYS A 579 -1.02 19.15 -33.83
CA LYS A 579 -1.71 20.37 -33.39
C LYS A 579 -2.99 20.05 -32.62
N PRO A 580 -3.20 20.65 -31.43
CA PRO A 580 -4.46 20.54 -30.71
C PRO A 580 -5.64 21.12 -31.50
N VAL A 581 -6.77 20.43 -31.49
CA VAL A 581 -8.00 20.80 -32.22
C VAL A 581 -9.17 20.89 -31.24
N GLY A 582 -9.98 21.96 -31.34
CA GLY A 582 -11.16 22.19 -30.50
C GLY A 582 -10.90 22.98 -29.20
N PHE A 583 -9.63 23.09 -28.78
CA PHE A 583 -9.24 23.79 -27.56
C PHE A 583 -9.49 25.31 -27.60
N ASP A 584 -9.49 25.89 -28.80
CA ASP A 584 -9.80 27.30 -29.03
C ASP A 584 -11.29 27.64 -28.91
N ALA A 585 -12.16 26.62 -28.94
CA ALA A 585 -13.60 26.76 -28.76
C ALA A 585 -14.05 26.69 -27.29
N LEU A 586 -13.15 26.37 -26.35
CA LEU A 586 -13.45 26.30 -24.93
C LEU A 586 -13.70 27.71 -24.36
N VAL A 587 -14.83 27.90 -23.66
CA VAL A 587 -15.26 29.21 -23.15
C VAL A 587 -15.24 29.32 -21.63
N ASP A 588 -15.38 28.22 -20.88
CA ASP A 588 -15.26 28.25 -19.43
C ASP A 588 -13.79 28.29 -18.98
N THR A 589 -13.25 29.48 -18.77
CA THR A 589 -11.87 29.67 -18.31
C THR A 589 -11.61 29.18 -16.89
N VAL A 590 -12.65 28.90 -16.09
CA VAL A 590 -12.49 28.32 -14.75
C VAL A 590 -12.14 26.84 -14.86
N ALA A 591 -12.95 26.07 -15.60
CA ALA A 591 -12.69 24.65 -15.82
C ALA A 591 -11.52 24.42 -16.80
N TYR A 592 -11.39 25.26 -17.83
CA TYR A 592 -10.42 25.09 -18.92
C TYR A 592 -9.29 26.11 -18.87
N SER A 593 -8.70 26.28 -17.69
CA SER A 593 -7.42 26.98 -17.54
C SER A 593 -6.34 26.38 -18.45
N GLN A 594 -5.28 27.13 -18.76
CA GLN A 594 -4.20 26.62 -19.63
C GLN A 594 -3.56 25.34 -19.08
N ILE A 595 -3.49 25.18 -17.75
CA ILE A 595 -2.98 23.96 -17.14
C ILE A 595 -3.94 22.78 -17.34
N ASN A 596 -5.25 22.98 -17.14
CA ASN A 596 -6.26 21.94 -17.35
C ASN A 596 -6.37 21.51 -18.82
N GLN A 597 -6.20 22.45 -19.76
CA GLN A 597 -6.10 22.10 -21.17
C GLN A 597 -4.90 21.19 -21.47
N ARG A 598 -3.76 21.38 -20.78
CA ARG A 598 -2.59 20.49 -20.90
C ARG A 598 -2.79 19.15 -20.21
N ARG A 599 -3.52 19.10 -19.09
CA ARG A 599 -3.93 17.85 -18.45
C ARG A 599 -4.80 16.99 -19.39
N LEU A 600 -5.70 17.61 -20.15
CA LEU A 600 -6.45 16.92 -21.20
C LEU A 600 -5.55 16.41 -22.34
N LEU A 601 -4.50 17.13 -22.72
CA LEU A 601 -3.51 16.61 -23.67
C LEU A 601 -2.70 15.44 -23.09
N SER A 602 -2.39 15.47 -21.80
CA SER A 602 -1.76 14.36 -21.09
C SER A 602 -2.66 13.11 -21.08
N PHE A 603 -3.97 13.28 -20.85
CA PHE A 603 -4.96 12.21 -20.95
C PHE A 603 -5.06 11.59 -22.36
N LEU A 604 -4.82 12.39 -23.41
CA LEU A 604 -4.69 11.90 -24.80
C LEU A 604 -3.36 11.18 -25.07
N GLY A 605 -2.47 11.08 -24.07
CA GLY A 605 -1.22 10.34 -24.13
C GLY A 605 0.02 11.18 -24.41
N PHE A 606 -0.05 12.52 -24.42
CA PHE A 606 1.12 13.37 -24.61
C PHE A 606 1.82 13.68 -23.27
N ASP A 607 2.94 13.00 -23.02
CA ASP A 607 3.75 13.14 -21.79
C ASP A 607 4.59 14.43 -21.76
N GLY A 608 5.00 14.98 -22.91
CA GLY A 608 5.86 16.17 -22.97
C GLY A 608 5.20 17.52 -22.65
N VAL A 609 3.91 17.56 -22.30
CA VAL A 609 3.17 18.82 -22.02
C VAL A 609 3.22 19.24 -20.55
N LEU A 610 3.50 18.27 -19.66
CA LEU A 610 3.64 18.43 -18.22
C LEU A 610 4.88 17.68 -17.74
N THR A 611 5.52 18.15 -16.69
CA THR A 611 6.50 17.40 -15.92
C THR A 611 5.79 16.44 -14.95
N ASN A 612 6.53 15.50 -14.37
CA ASN A 612 5.96 14.48 -13.47
C ASN A 612 5.30 15.07 -12.21
N ASP A 613 5.69 16.27 -11.77
CA ASP A 613 5.04 17.04 -10.71
C ASP A 613 3.84 17.87 -11.20
N GLY A 614 3.37 17.60 -12.42
CA GLY A 614 2.20 18.24 -13.01
C GLY A 614 2.43 19.69 -13.44
N GLN A 615 3.68 20.16 -13.48
CA GLN A 615 4.01 21.52 -13.92
C GLN A 615 4.12 21.61 -15.44
N PRO A 616 3.84 22.77 -16.06
CA PRO A 616 3.89 22.92 -17.51
C PRO A 616 5.32 22.98 -18.05
N THR A 617 5.66 22.16 -19.05
CA THR A 617 6.99 22.14 -19.70
C THR A 617 7.28 23.38 -20.55
N THR A 618 6.23 24.07 -21.00
CA THR A 618 6.29 25.34 -21.73
C THR A 618 5.56 26.42 -20.92
N PRO A 619 5.99 27.69 -20.90
CA PRO A 619 5.26 28.75 -20.16
C PRO A 619 3.76 28.79 -20.49
N LEU A 620 2.90 28.99 -19.49
CA LEU A 620 1.43 29.06 -19.66
C LEU A 620 0.96 30.28 -20.47
N THR A 621 1.85 31.24 -20.74
CA THR A 621 1.63 32.32 -21.71
C THR A 621 1.50 31.80 -23.14
N THR A 622 2.08 30.64 -23.44
CA THR A 622 1.84 29.93 -24.70
C THR A 622 0.51 29.19 -24.61
N LEU A 623 -0.48 29.70 -25.35
CA LEU A 623 -1.80 29.10 -25.43
C LEU A 623 -1.72 27.66 -25.95
N THR A 624 -2.47 26.76 -25.33
CA THR A 624 -2.47 25.32 -25.63
C THR A 624 -2.71 25.05 -27.11
N LYS A 625 -3.65 25.76 -27.75
CA LYS A 625 -3.91 25.66 -29.20
C LYS A 625 -2.69 25.92 -30.10
N ASN A 626 -1.70 26.66 -29.62
CA ASN A 626 -0.50 27.01 -30.38
C ASN A 626 0.64 25.99 -30.20
N LEU A 627 0.53 25.05 -29.27
CA LEU A 627 1.54 24.02 -29.04
C LEU A 627 1.73 23.16 -30.29
N THR A 628 2.95 22.62 -30.44
CA THR A 628 3.25 21.54 -31.38
C THR A 628 3.66 20.35 -30.54
N LEU A 629 2.84 19.29 -30.57
CA LEU A 629 3.06 18.10 -29.77
C LEU A 629 4.02 17.14 -30.46
N THR A 630 4.82 16.45 -29.66
CA THR A 630 5.77 15.44 -30.10
C THR A 630 5.29 14.06 -29.69
N LYS A 631 5.75 13.04 -30.43
CA LYS A 631 5.45 11.65 -30.10
C LYS A 631 6.15 11.28 -28.78
N PRO A 632 5.42 10.71 -27.79
CA PRO A 632 6.03 10.16 -26.59
C PRO A 632 7.06 9.07 -26.89
N ILE A 633 8.07 8.93 -26.03
CA ILE A 633 9.06 7.86 -26.14
C ILE A 633 8.42 6.51 -25.79
N ASN A 634 7.64 6.50 -24.71
CA ASN A 634 6.86 5.36 -24.26
C ASN A 634 5.38 5.65 -24.42
N GLU A 635 4.57 4.62 -24.62
CA GLU A 635 3.12 4.79 -24.66
C GLU A 635 2.61 5.20 -23.28
N THR A 636 1.87 6.32 -23.23
CA THR A 636 1.25 6.83 -22.00
C THR A 636 -0.26 6.68 -22.12
N LYS A 637 -0.85 5.88 -21.22
CA LYS A 637 -2.28 5.60 -21.14
C LYS A 637 -2.78 5.91 -19.74
N VAL A 638 -3.92 6.59 -19.65
CA VAL A 638 -4.59 6.92 -18.39
C VAL A 638 -5.94 6.22 -18.38
N LEU A 639 -6.09 5.27 -17.46
CA LEU A 639 -7.37 4.64 -17.13
C LEU A 639 -7.39 4.39 -15.62
N GLY A 640 -8.38 4.96 -14.94
CA GLY A 640 -8.56 4.78 -13.52
C GLY A 640 -9.29 3.49 -13.18
N GLY A 641 -9.20 3.05 -11.93
CA GLY A 641 -10.00 1.96 -11.37
C GLY A 641 -11.50 2.12 -11.65
N VAL A 642 -12.20 1.00 -11.82
CA VAL A 642 -13.67 0.97 -11.85
C VAL A 642 -14.13 0.37 -10.52
N VAL A 643 -14.34 1.23 -9.53
CA VAL A 643 -14.55 0.81 -8.14
C VAL A 643 -16.02 0.58 -7.85
N HIS A 644 -16.87 1.59 -8.06
CA HIS A 644 -18.30 1.47 -7.78
C HIS A 644 -19.20 1.73 -8.98
N SER A 645 -18.61 2.18 -10.10
CA SER A 645 -19.36 2.22 -11.35
C SER A 645 -19.70 0.79 -11.76
N LYS A 646 -20.95 0.57 -12.15
CA LYS A 646 -21.41 -0.73 -12.65
C LYS A 646 -21.43 -0.67 -14.17
N PRO A 647 -20.57 -1.42 -14.89
CA PRO A 647 -20.58 -1.46 -16.34
C PRO A 647 -21.95 -1.85 -16.90
N GLU A 648 -22.56 -0.96 -17.70
CA GLU A 648 -23.89 -1.16 -18.28
C GLU A 648 -23.75 -1.57 -19.75
N ALA A 649 -24.26 -2.74 -20.13
CA ALA A 649 -24.32 -3.12 -21.54
C ALA A 649 -25.42 -2.32 -22.26
N ILE A 650 -25.10 -1.81 -23.43
CA ILE A 650 -26.02 -1.07 -24.30
C ILE A 650 -25.85 -1.54 -25.74
N SER A 651 -26.87 -1.37 -26.59
CA SER A 651 -26.78 -1.79 -27.99
C SER A 651 -27.36 -0.76 -28.94
N TYR A 652 -26.65 -0.45 -30.02
CA TYR A 652 -27.09 0.52 -31.03
C TYR A 652 -27.92 -0.12 -32.14
N GLY A 653 -27.77 -1.43 -32.36
CA GLY A 653 -28.50 -2.15 -33.39
C GLY A 653 -28.11 -3.61 -33.50
N SER A 654 -28.97 -4.38 -34.15
CA SER A 654 -28.73 -5.80 -34.40
C SER A 654 -29.53 -6.27 -35.61
N ALA A 655 -29.05 -7.33 -36.26
CA ALA A 655 -29.82 -8.04 -37.27
C ALA A 655 -30.97 -8.84 -36.65
N LEU A 656 -32.04 -9.03 -37.42
CA LEU A 656 -33.17 -9.88 -37.07
C LEU A 656 -33.26 -11.09 -38.03
N ASP A 657 -33.67 -12.24 -37.53
CA ASP A 657 -34.05 -13.37 -38.38
C ASP A 657 -35.45 -13.18 -39.01
N ASN A 658 -35.96 -14.19 -39.71
CA ASN A 658 -37.28 -14.12 -40.36
C ASN A 658 -38.44 -14.07 -39.34
N GLU A 659 -38.18 -14.55 -38.13
CA GLU A 659 -39.13 -14.63 -37.02
C GLU A 659 -39.06 -13.38 -36.12
N GLY A 660 -38.13 -12.45 -36.41
CA GLY A 660 -37.94 -11.21 -35.66
C GLY A 660 -37.06 -11.36 -34.41
N ASN A 661 -36.31 -12.45 -34.27
CA ASN A 661 -35.36 -12.64 -33.16
C ASN A 661 -34.04 -11.93 -33.44
N ILE A 662 -33.42 -11.45 -32.35
CA ILE A 662 -32.08 -10.85 -32.34
C ILE A 662 -31.03 -11.89 -32.76
N VAL A 663 -30.25 -11.58 -33.78
CA VAL A 663 -29.13 -12.40 -34.28
C VAL A 663 -27.89 -11.53 -34.56
N THR A 664 -26.75 -12.18 -34.76
CA THR A 664 -25.51 -11.48 -35.15
C THR A 664 -25.60 -10.93 -36.57
N PRO A 665 -24.93 -9.80 -36.89
CA PRO A 665 -24.09 -9.01 -35.98
C PRO A 665 -24.92 -8.16 -35.01
N ARG A 666 -24.37 -7.98 -33.79
CA ARG A 666 -24.88 -7.07 -32.76
C ARG A 666 -23.90 -5.91 -32.62
N GLU A 667 -24.41 -4.70 -32.45
CA GLU A 667 -23.63 -3.48 -32.21
C GLU A 667 -23.68 -3.15 -30.72
N ASP A 668 -23.11 -4.06 -29.91
CA ASP A 668 -23.12 -4.00 -28.45
C ASP A 668 -21.93 -3.21 -27.91
N TYR A 669 -22.15 -2.45 -26.84
CA TYR A 669 -21.17 -1.59 -26.17
C TYR A 669 -21.32 -1.72 -24.65
N VAL A 670 -20.32 -1.23 -23.92
CA VAL A 670 -20.35 -1.10 -22.47
C VAL A 670 -20.11 0.36 -22.07
N LEU A 671 -20.98 0.88 -21.20
CA LEU A 671 -20.88 2.20 -20.60
C LEU A 671 -20.46 2.07 -19.14
N PHE A 672 -19.36 2.73 -18.75
CA PHE A 672 -18.90 2.72 -17.37
C PHE A 672 -18.12 4.00 -17.04
N GLY A 673 -18.12 4.40 -15.77
CA GLY A 673 -17.27 5.46 -15.28
C GLY A 673 -16.02 4.92 -14.57
N SER A 674 -14.97 5.73 -14.49
CA SER A 674 -13.73 5.33 -13.82
C SER A 674 -13.12 6.47 -12.98
N MET A 675 -12.10 6.11 -12.18
CA MET A 675 -11.35 7.04 -11.34
C MET A 675 -10.62 8.15 -12.12
N ASP A 676 -10.40 7.99 -13.43
CA ASP A 676 -9.79 9.03 -14.26
C ASP A 676 -10.72 10.23 -14.52
N GLY A 677 -12.00 10.11 -14.15
CA GLY A 677 -13.01 11.15 -14.31
C GLY A 677 -13.77 11.10 -15.64
N ALA A 678 -13.59 10.08 -16.46
CA ALA A 678 -14.36 9.90 -17.68
C ALA A 678 -15.51 8.90 -17.51
N LEU A 679 -16.57 9.15 -18.27
CA LEU A 679 -17.58 8.16 -18.63
C LEU A 679 -17.20 7.57 -19.99
N HIS A 680 -16.84 6.30 -20.01
CA HIS A 680 -16.32 5.58 -21.15
C HIS A 680 -17.43 4.82 -21.86
N LEU A 681 -17.43 4.87 -23.20
CA LEU A 681 -18.21 3.99 -24.06
C LEU A 681 -17.24 3.14 -24.88
N VAL A 682 -17.32 1.83 -24.69
CA VAL A 682 -16.37 0.87 -25.25
C VAL A 682 -17.11 -0.17 -26.08
N ASP A 683 -16.56 -0.53 -27.25
CA ASP A 683 -17.09 -1.57 -28.11
C ASP A 683 -16.98 -2.95 -27.42
N ALA A 684 -18.09 -3.68 -27.34
CA ALA A 684 -18.11 -4.95 -26.62
C ALA A 684 -17.39 -6.07 -27.39
N GLU A 685 -17.17 -5.94 -28.69
CA GLU A 685 -16.50 -6.94 -29.53
C GLU A 685 -14.99 -6.95 -29.26
N ASP A 686 -14.33 -5.79 -29.32
CA ASP A 686 -12.86 -5.69 -29.28
C ASP A 686 -12.30 -4.85 -28.13
N GLY A 687 -13.15 -4.26 -27.29
CA GLY A 687 -12.72 -3.49 -26.12
C GLY A 687 -12.17 -2.11 -26.45
N LYS A 688 -12.30 -1.63 -27.70
CA LYS A 688 -11.86 -0.29 -28.09
C LYS A 688 -12.80 0.79 -27.57
N GLU A 689 -12.21 1.85 -27.02
CA GLU A 689 -12.97 3.02 -26.60
C GLU A 689 -13.41 3.87 -27.80
N GLU A 690 -14.72 4.06 -27.93
CA GLU A 690 -15.33 4.94 -28.93
C GLU A 690 -15.33 6.40 -28.48
N VAL A 691 -15.66 6.63 -27.21
CA VAL A 691 -15.69 7.96 -26.62
C VAL A 691 -15.47 7.94 -25.11
N ALA A 692 -14.72 8.93 -24.63
CA ALA A 692 -14.63 9.31 -23.23
C ALA A 692 -15.28 10.69 -23.01
N ILE A 693 -16.28 10.77 -22.15
CA ILE A 693 -16.95 12.02 -21.78
C ILE A 693 -16.44 12.45 -20.40
N ILE A 694 -15.82 13.63 -20.31
CA ILE A 694 -15.28 14.17 -19.07
C ILE A 694 -16.19 15.31 -18.58
N PRO A 695 -16.91 15.13 -17.47
CA PRO A 695 -17.75 16.18 -16.90
C PRO A 695 -16.94 17.38 -16.42
N ARG A 696 -17.56 18.56 -16.44
CA ARG A 696 -16.92 19.83 -16.05
C ARG A 696 -16.39 19.77 -14.62
N GLN A 697 -17.09 19.06 -13.74
CA GLN A 697 -16.73 18.96 -12.32
C GLN A 697 -15.36 18.28 -12.12
N MET A 698 -14.97 17.37 -13.01
CA MET A 698 -13.67 16.70 -12.96
C MET A 698 -12.54 17.70 -13.20
N LEU A 699 -12.72 18.65 -14.12
CA LEU A 699 -11.73 19.68 -14.39
C LEU A 699 -11.61 20.70 -13.26
N ILE A 700 -12.63 20.83 -12.39
CA ILE A 700 -12.61 21.77 -11.27
C ILE A 700 -12.01 21.14 -10.02
N ASN A 701 -12.39 19.89 -9.72
CA ASN A 701 -12.10 19.28 -8.44
C ASN A 701 -11.00 18.20 -8.49
N GLN A 702 -10.79 17.55 -9.63
CA GLN A 702 -10.02 16.31 -9.73
C GLN A 702 -9.19 16.23 -11.02
N SER A 703 -8.78 17.38 -11.57
CA SER A 703 -8.17 17.46 -12.90
C SER A 703 -6.81 16.75 -13.00
N GLU A 704 -6.15 16.55 -11.87
CA GLU A 704 -4.91 15.81 -11.69
C GLU A 704 -5.08 14.33 -12.09
N ALA A 705 -6.28 13.75 -11.94
CA ALA A 705 -6.61 12.38 -12.33
C ALA A 705 -6.42 12.10 -13.83
N LEU A 706 -6.41 13.15 -14.65
CA LEU A 706 -6.20 13.08 -16.10
C LEU A 706 -4.72 12.89 -16.50
N VAL A 707 -3.80 12.87 -15.53
CA VAL A 707 -2.35 12.83 -15.77
C VAL A 707 -1.77 11.55 -15.20
N SER A 708 -1.10 10.76 -16.04
CA SER A 708 -0.41 9.55 -15.62
C SER A 708 0.66 9.85 -14.57
N GLY A 709 0.61 9.18 -13.41
CA GLY A 709 1.61 9.30 -12.35
C GLY A 709 1.58 10.64 -11.59
N SER A 710 0.54 11.45 -11.75
CA SER A 710 0.36 12.64 -10.92
C SER A 710 0.01 12.25 -9.48
N PHE A 711 0.19 13.18 -8.53
CA PHE A 711 0.01 12.92 -7.11
C PHE A 711 -0.89 13.94 -6.40
N LYS A 712 -1.41 13.54 -5.24
CA LYS A 712 -2.14 14.31 -4.25
C LYS A 712 -1.29 14.45 -2.97
N ALA A 713 -1.55 15.48 -2.16
CA ALA A 713 -0.81 15.70 -0.92
C ALA A 713 -0.98 14.52 0.07
N ASP A 714 -2.19 13.99 0.16
CA ASP A 714 -2.54 12.90 1.07
C ASP A 714 -2.19 11.53 0.45
N ILE A 715 -1.52 10.68 1.23
CA ILE A 715 -1.14 9.32 0.81
C ILE A 715 -2.37 8.41 0.90
N GLY A 716 -2.55 7.52 -0.08
CA GLY A 716 -3.62 6.52 -0.07
C GLY A 716 -5.03 7.09 -0.26
N GLN A 717 -5.16 8.35 -0.69
CA GLN A 717 -6.45 8.99 -0.93
C GLN A 717 -6.62 9.43 -2.40
N PRO A 718 -6.85 8.48 -3.32
CA PRO A 718 -7.01 8.81 -4.73
C PRO A 718 -8.31 9.58 -5.00
N TYR A 719 -8.38 10.21 -6.17
CA TYR A 719 -9.60 10.71 -6.76
C TYR A 719 -10.48 9.55 -7.25
N PHE A 720 -11.80 9.75 -7.20
CA PHE A 720 -12.77 8.72 -7.56
C PHE A 720 -13.44 8.97 -8.92
N GLY A 721 -13.32 10.16 -9.50
CA GLY A 721 -13.77 10.40 -10.88
C GLY A 721 -15.27 10.17 -11.08
N VAL A 722 -15.65 9.40 -12.10
CA VAL A 722 -17.06 9.04 -12.35
C VAL A 722 -17.34 7.68 -11.73
N ASP A 723 -17.67 7.68 -10.44
CA ASP A 723 -17.73 6.43 -9.65
C ASP A 723 -19.15 5.89 -9.45
N ALA A 724 -20.20 6.67 -9.70
CA ALA A 724 -21.57 6.19 -9.49
C ALA A 724 -22.01 5.19 -10.58
N PRO A 725 -22.97 4.29 -10.28
CA PRO A 725 -23.66 3.50 -11.30
C PRO A 725 -24.60 4.36 -12.15
N TRP A 726 -24.62 4.12 -13.46
CA TRP A 726 -25.44 4.87 -14.44
C TRP A 726 -26.66 4.08 -14.89
N LEU A 727 -27.75 4.78 -15.16
CA LEU A 727 -28.96 4.26 -15.79
C LEU A 727 -28.97 4.62 -17.27
N VAL A 728 -29.14 3.63 -18.14
CA VAL A 728 -29.40 3.86 -19.57
C VAL A 728 -30.85 3.52 -19.89
N LYS A 729 -31.51 4.39 -20.67
CA LYS A 729 -32.84 4.14 -21.24
C LYS A 729 -32.75 4.29 -22.75
N THR A 730 -33.21 3.26 -23.46
CA THR A 730 -33.18 3.18 -24.92
C THR A 730 -34.59 2.95 -25.44
N ASP A 731 -34.99 3.76 -26.41
CA ASP A 731 -36.14 3.50 -27.26
C ASP A 731 -35.62 2.80 -28.55
N TYR A 732 -36.11 1.60 -28.84
CA TYR A 732 -35.73 0.83 -30.05
C TYR A 732 -36.81 0.90 -31.12
N ASN A 733 -36.38 0.96 -32.38
CA ASN A 733 -37.22 0.80 -33.55
C ASN A 733 -36.96 -0.57 -34.19
N TYR A 734 -38.00 -1.42 -34.25
CA TYR A 734 -37.94 -2.74 -34.87
C TYR A 734 -38.44 -2.67 -36.31
N ASP A 735 -37.53 -2.71 -37.27
CA ASP A 735 -37.84 -2.83 -38.70
C ASP A 735 -37.84 -4.32 -39.08
N LEU A 736 -39.00 -4.96 -38.90
CA LEU A 736 -39.16 -6.38 -39.23
C LEU A 736 -38.99 -6.66 -40.73
N ALA A 737 -39.35 -5.70 -41.60
CA ALA A 737 -39.24 -5.87 -43.05
C ALA A 737 -37.78 -5.75 -43.51
N GLY A 738 -37.04 -4.77 -42.97
CA GLY A 738 -35.60 -4.61 -43.17
C GLY A 738 -34.75 -5.57 -42.33
N LYS A 739 -35.38 -6.38 -41.47
CA LYS A 739 -34.74 -7.36 -40.57
C LYS A 739 -33.65 -6.74 -39.69
N ARG A 740 -33.96 -5.58 -39.10
CA ARG A 740 -33.04 -4.87 -38.20
C ARG A 740 -33.77 -4.23 -37.05
N VAL A 741 -33.08 -4.15 -35.91
CA VAL A 741 -33.44 -3.27 -34.81
C VAL A 741 -32.36 -2.21 -34.67
N THR A 742 -32.74 -0.96 -34.44
CA THR A 742 -31.81 0.15 -34.19
C THR A 742 -32.38 1.07 -33.11
N VAL A 743 -31.56 1.96 -32.55
CA VAL A 743 -32.07 3.04 -31.71
C VAL A 743 -33.08 3.89 -32.49
N ASP A 744 -34.22 4.18 -31.87
CA ASP A 744 -35.26 5.04 -32.44
C ASP A 744 -34.82 6.51 -32.34
N THR A 745 -34.66 7.16 -33.49
CA THR A 745 -34.21 8.55 -33.60
C THR A 745 -35.35 9.54 -33.85
N THR A 746 -36.60 9.10 -33.79
CA THR A 746 -37.76 9.99 -33.90
C THR A 746 -37.82 10.97 -32.73
N SER A 747 -38.49 12.11 -32.94
CA SER A 747 -38.55 13.21 -31.97
C SER A 747 -38.97 12.72 -30.57
N GLY A 748 -38.17 13.06 -29.56
CA GLY A 748 -38.40 12.65 -28.17
C GLY A 748 -38.03 11.20 -27.85
N LYS A 749 -37.40 10.44 -28.76
CA LYS A 749 -36.88 9.10 -28.51
C LYS A 749 -35.36 9.06 -28.72
N GLY A 750 -34.72 8.00 -28.21
CA GLY A 750 -33.29 7.80 -28.35
C GLY A 750 -32.70 6.93 -27.26
N MET A 751 -31.39 7.08 -27.07
CA MET A 751 -30.62 6.46 -25.99
C MET A 751 -30.07 7.54 -25.05
N PHE A 752 -30.44 7.43 -23.78
CA PHE A 752 -30.13 8.44 -22.76
C PHE A 752 -29.49 7.79 -21.53
N ALA A 753 -28.41 8.38 -21.03
CA ALA A 753 -27.69 7.93 -19.85
C ALA A 753 -27.83 8.95 -18.71
N TYR A 754 -28.07 8.48 -17.50
CA TYR A 754 -28.28 9.31 -16.31
C TYR A 754 -27.49 8.75 -15.13
N GLY A 755 -26.71 9.59 -14.46
CA GLY A 755 -25.86 9.15 -13.35
C GLY A 755 -25.19 10.31 -12.62
N GLY A 756 -24.65 10.01 -11.45
CA GLY A 756 -23.89 10.96 -10.64
C GLY A 756 -22.40 10.63 -10.61
N LEU A 757 -21.69 11.15 -9.61
CA LEU A 757 -20.25 10.98 -9.46
C LEU A 757 -19.86 10.21 -8.18
N ARG A 758 -20.79 9.97 -7.25
CA ARG A 758 -20.51 9.42 -5.92
C ARG A 758 -19.38 10.21 -5.24
N MET A 759 -18.27 9.57 -4.86
CA MET A 759 -17.11 10.24 -4.22
C MET A 759 -16.37 11.18 -5.18
N GLY A 760 -16.67 11.11 -6.48
CA GLY A 760 -16.21 12.07 -7.48
C GLY A 760 -16.78 13.47 -7.35
N GLY A 761 -17.92 13.63 -6.68
CA GLY A 761 -18.53 14.94 -6.42
C GLY A 761 -20.06 14.98 -6.39
N GLU A 762 -20.56 16.19 -6.23
CA GLU A 762 -21.98 16.49 -5.95
C GLU A 762 -22.72 16.95 -7.22
N ALA A 763 -22.90 16.03 -8.17
CA ALA A 763 -23.61 16.33 -9.40
C ALA A 763 -24.42 15.15 -9.94
N LEU A 764 -25.52 15.45 -10.64
CA LEU A 764 -26.26 14.51 -11.49
C LEU A 764 -26.23 14.98 -12.94
N TYR A 765 -26.02 14.06 -13.86
CA TYR A 765 -25.96 14.32 -15.29
C TYR A 765 -27.06 13.61 -16.05
N GLY A 766 -27.48 14.21 -17.15
CA GLY A 766 -28.22 13.54 -18.22
C GLY A 766 -27.51 13.71 -19.55
N MET A 767 -27.22 12.61 -20.23
CA MET A 767 -26.53 12.55 -21.52
C MET A 767 -27.44 11.93 -22.56
N ASN A 768 -27.45 12.49 -23.77
CA ASN A 768 -28.00 11.86 -24.96
C ASN A 768 -26.84 11.21 -25.73
N ILE A 769 -26.84 9.88 -25.74
CA ILE A 769 -25.82 9.04 -26.37
C ILE A 769 -26.40 8.30 -27.59
N THR A 770 -27.54 8.76 -28.13
CA THR A 770 -28.18 8.20 -29.33
C THR A 770 -27.21 8.08 -30.52
N ASN A 771 -26.28 9.03 -30.64
CA ASN A 771 -25.17 8.93 -31.58
C ASN A 771 -23.85 8.90 -30.81
N LYS A 772 -23.18 7.74 -30.80
CA LYS A 772 -21.89 7.53 -30.13
C LYS A 772 -20.79 8.47 -30.60
N SER A 773 -20.80 8.88 -31.87
CA SER A 773 -19.79 9.78 -32.45
C SER A 773 -20.05 11.26 -32.15
N THR A 774 -21.24 11.63 -31.66
CA THR A 774 -21.60 13.01 -31.30
C THR A 774 -22.54 13.04 -30.09
N PRO A 775 -22.08 12.59 -28.91
CA PRO A 775 -22.90 12.63 -27.71
C PRO A 775 -23.24 14.08 -27.34
N LYS A 776 -24.36 14.27 -26.65
CA LYS A 776 -24.83 15.59 -26.19
C LYS A 776 -25.17 15.55 -24.72
N ILE A 777 -24.86 16.61 -23.99
CA ILE A 777 -25.35 16.80 -22.64
C ILE A 777 -26.76 17.37 -22.67
N LEU A 778 -27.66 16.83 -21.84
CA LEU A 778 -29.03 17.31 -21.69
C LEU A 778 -29.11 18.32 -20.54
N PHE A 779 -28.52 17.96 -19.41
CA PHE A 779 -28.49 18.79 -18.20
C PHE A 779 -27.40 18.33 -17.23
N THR A 780 -27.07 19.25 -16.33
CA THR A 780 -26.26 19.05 -15.13
C THR A 780 -27.03 19.62 -13.93
N ILE A 781 -27.17 18.87 -12.85
CA ILE A 781 -27.77 19.31 -11.58
C ILE A 781 -26.67 19.32 -10.53
N THR A 782 -26.51 20.45 -9.84
CA THR A 782 -25.62 20.59 -8.68
C THR A 782 -26.37 21.27 -7.53
N SER A 783 -25.70 21.45 -6.38
CA SER A 783 -26.24 22.25 -5.27
C SER A 783 -26.56 23.71 -5.63
N GLN A 784 -25.96 24.22 -6.73
CA GLN A 784 -26.23 25.57 -7.25
C GLN A 784 -27.46 25.64 -8.16
N GLY A 785 -28.06 24.50 -8.50
CA GLY A 785 -29.24 24.40 -9.36
C GLY A 785 -28.97 23.64 -10.66
N VAL A 786 -29.85 23.87 -11.64
CA VAL A 786 -29.85 23.12 -12.91
C VAL A 786 -29.25 23.93 -14.04
N SER A 787 -28.31 23.36 -14.78
CA SER A 787 -27.92 23.80 -16.13
C SER A 787 -28.54 22.85 -17.15
N SER A 788 -29.32 23.34 -18.12
CA SER A 788 -30.07 22.48 -19.05
C SER A 788 -30.16 23.04 -20.47
N THR A 789 -30.16 22.14 -21.44
CA THR A 789 -30.49 22.42 -22.85
C THR A 789 -31.99 22.63 -23.08
N THR A 790 -32.84 22.30 -22.10
CA THR A 790 -34.28 22.53 -22.20
C THR A 790 -34.62 23.98 -21.86
N ALA A 791 -35.27 24.67 -22.80
CA ALA A 791 -35.68 26.06 -22.64
C ALA A 791 -36.49 26.28 -21.35
N GLY A 792 -36.13 27.30 -20.58
CA GLY A 792 -36.80 27.66 -19.33
C GLY A 792 -36.55 26.74 -18.13
N LYS A 793 -35.64 25.75 -18.25
CA LYS A 793 -35.25 24.85 -17.14
C LYS A 793 -33.91 25.21 -16.50
N SER A 794 -33.03 25.89 -17.22
CA SER A 794 -31.78 26.42 -16.66
C SER A 794 -32.05 27.40 -15.51
N ALA A 795 -31.20 27.36 -14.48
CA ALA A 795 -31.32 28.09 -13.21
C ALA A 795 -32.49 27.68 -12.30
N THR A 796 -33.08 26.49 -12.50
CA THR A 796 -34.04 25.93 -11.52
C THR A 796 -33.31 25.69 -10.18
N THR A 797 -33.83 26.26 -9.10
CA THR A 797 -33.31 26.11 -7.72
C THR A 797 -34.01 24.97 -6.98
N GLY A 798 -33.60 24.69 -5.73
CA GLY A 798 -34.21 23.65 -4.88
C GLY A 798 -33.40 22.34 -4.80
N PHE A 799 -32.16 22.35 -5.28
CA PHE A 799 -31.20 21.26 -5.16
C PHE A 799 -30.10 21.56 -4.14
N ASP A 800 -30.28 22.55 -3.26
CA ASP A 800 -29.27 23.01 -2.30
C ASP A 800 -28.87 21.95 -1.26
N ARG A 801 -29.60 20.83 -1.20
CA ARG A 801 -29.32 19.65 -0.37
C ARG A 801 -28.81 18.46 -1.18
N LEU A 802 -28.34 18.69 -2.41
CA LEU A 802 -27.70 17.66 -3.23
C LEU A 802 -26.27 17.46 -2.75
N GLY A 803 -25.96 16.26 -2.26
CA GLY A 803 -24.61 15.80 -1.96
C GLY A 803 -24.11 14.79 -2.99
N GLN A 804 -23.24 13.89 -2.55
CA GLN A 804 -22.70 12.82 -3.38
C GLN A 804 -23.79 11.80 -3.73
N ILE A 805 -24.06 11.56 -5.00
CA ILE A 805 -25.12 10.63 -5.42
C ILE A 805 -24.55 9.21 -5.52
N TRP A 806 -24.90 8.35 -4.55
CA TRP A 806 -24.39 6.98 -4.45
C TRP A 806 -25.31 5.94 -5.12
N SER A 807 -26.60 6.25 -5.23
CA SER A 807 -27.60 5.31 -5.77
C SER A 807 -27.78 5.46 -7.28
N LYS A 808 -27.95 4.35 -8.00
CA LYS A 808 -28.38 4.35 -9.42
C LYS A 808 -29.73 5.06 -9.53
N PRO A 809 -29.88 6.09 -10.40
CA PRO A 809 -31.17 6.73 -10.62
C PRO A 809 -32.22 5.74 -11.15
N VAL A 810 -33.51 6.02 -10.87
CA VAL A 810 -34.63 5.21 -11.34
C VAL A 810 -35.49 6.00 -12.33
N ALA A 811 -35.80 5.39 -13.47
CA ALA A 811 -36.76 5.93 -14.42
C ALA A 811 -38.18 5.45 -14.09
N ALA A 812 -39.14 6.39 -14.01
CA ALA A 812 -40.54 6.09 -13.73
C ALA A 812 -41.51 7.00 -14.48
N LYS A 813 -42.79 6.64 -14.46
CA LYS A 813 -43.91 7.45 -14.95
C LYS A 813 -44.80 7.86 -13.79
N ILE A 814 -44.93 9.16 -13.53
CA ILE A 814 -45.72 9.70 -12.41
C ILE A 814 -46.77 10.68 -12.90
N ARG A 815 -48.00 10.58 -12.36
CA ARG A 815 -49.03 11.60 -12.54
C ARG A 815 -48.85 12.70 -11.48
N LEU A 816 -48.28 13.83 -11.90
CA LEU A 816 -48.09 15.01 -11.06
C LEU A 816 -49.25 16.00 -11.20
N THR A 817 -49.51 16.75 -10.15
CA THR A 817 -50.40 17.91 -10.18
C THR A 817 -49.58 19.14 -10.60
N LYS A 818 -49.97 19.85 -11.66
CA LYS A 818 -49.21 20.99 -12.19
C LYS A 818 -49.75 22.31 -11.59
N GLY A 819 -48.96 22.99 -10.76
CA GLY A 819 -49.34 24.27 -10.14
C GLY A 819 -50.37 24.12 -9.01
N SER A 820 -51.17 25.16 -8.75
CA SER A 820 -52.22 25.20 -7.72
C SER A 820 -53.52 24.47 -8.11
N SER A 821 -53.55 23.84 -9.29
CA SER A 821 -54.72 23.10 -9.77
C SER A 821 -55.00 21.91 -8.84
N THR A 822 -56.26 21.67 -8.46
CA THR A 822 -56.68 20.48 -7.71
C THR A 822 -56.88 19.24 -8.59
N THR A 823 -56.74 19.37 -9.91
CA THR A 823 -56.87 18.26 -10.87
C THR A 823 -55.50 17.69 -11.22
N LYS A 824 -55.32 16.39 -10.97
CA LYS A 824 -54.12 15.63 -11.39
C LYS A 824 -54.05 15.62 -12.92
N ASN A 825 -52.84 15.68 -13.50
CA ASN A 825 -52.67 15.47 -14.94
C ASN A 825 -53.28 14.12 -15.36
N THR A 826 -54.03 14.11 -16.47
CA THR A 826 -54.59 12.89 -17.08
C THR A 826 -53.49 11.99 -17.64
N ALA A 827 -52.41 12.56 -18.19
CA ALA A 827 -51.25 11.83 -18.71
C ALA A 827 -50.09 11.75 -17.69
N PRO A 828 -49.45 10.58 -17.52
CA PRO A 828 -48.25 10.47 -16.68
C PRO A 828 -47.04 11.18 -17.32
N THR A 829 -46.16 11.72 -16.49
CA THR A 829 -44.90 12.36 -16.88
C THR A 829 -43.73 11.40 -16.63
N ASP A 830 -42.81 11.29 -17.60
CA ASP A 830 -41.55 10.57 -17.40
C ASP A 830 -40.65 11.35 -16.44
N VAL A 831 -40.16 10.67 -15.41
CA VAL A 831 -39.35 11.25 -14.35
C VAL A 831 -38.13 10.39 -14.01
N LEU A 832 -37.05 11.05 -13.61
CA LEU A 832 -35.95 10.44 -12.87
C LEU A 832 -36.21 10.63 -11.38
N ILE A 833 -36.03 9.55 -10.63
CA ILE A 833 -36.10 9.53 -9.17
C ILE A 833 -34.71 9.18 -8.64
N PHE A 834 -34.19 10.00 -7.74
CA PHE A 834 -32.87 9.78 -7.13
C PHE A 834 -32.82 10.39 -5.73
N GLY A 835 -32.00 9.81 -4.86
CA GLY A 835 -31.79 10.32 -3.50
C GLY A 835 -30.95 11.59 -3.51
N GLY A 836 -31.07 12.39 -2.45
CA GLY A 836 -30.31 13.64 -2.28
C GLY A 836 -28.80 13.45 -2.11
N GLY A 837 -28.35 12.23 -1.81
CA GLY A 837 -26.94 11.89 -1.71
C GLY A 837 -26.38 11.96 -0.28
N TYR A 838 -25.09 11.64 -0.18
CA TYR A 838 -24.29 11.66 1.05
C TYR A 838 -23.59 13.02 1.22
N ASP A 839 -23.55 13.53 2.46
CA ASP A 839 -22.84 14.76 2.83
C ASP A 839 -21.57 14.37 3.60
N MET A 840 -20.41 14.75 3.06
CA MET A 840 -19.11 14.43 3.68
C MET A 840 -18.88 15.11 5.02
N GLY A 841 -19.66 16.14 5.38
CA GLY A 841 -19.59 16.75 6.71
C GLY A 841 -19.77 15.72 7.83
N TYR A 842 -20.50 14.63 7.59
CA TYR A 842 -20.68 13.57 8.59
C TYR A 842 -19.42 12.74 8.91
N GLU A 843 -18.33 12.89 8.15
CA GLU A 843 -17.05 12.24 8.45
C GLU A 843 -16.16 13.06 9.41
N GLU A 844 -16.56 14.30 9.75
CA GLU A 844 -15.79 15.17 10.64
C GLU A 844 -16.31 15.07 12.08
N ASP A 845 -15.40 14.80 13.03
CA ASP A 845 -15.71 14.57 14.46
C ASP A 845 -16.42 15.76 15.14
N ASP A 846 -16.29 16.97 14.59
CA ASP A 846 -16.88 18.20 15.13
C ASP A 846 -18.09 18.71 14.33
N TYR A 847 -18.59 17.95 13.35
CA TYR A 847 -19.68 18.41 12.50
C TYR A 847 -21.00 18.52 13.26
N VAL A 848 -21.53 19.75 13.30
CA VAL A 848 -22.87 20.04 13.82
C VAL A 848 -23.83 20.24 12.64
N PRO A 849 -24.80 19.33 12.42
CA PRO A 849 -25.74 19.44 11.33
C PRO A 849 -26.55 20.75 11.44
N THR A 850 -26.48 21.57 10.39
CA THR A 850 -27.30 22.79 10.30
C THR A 850 -28.74 22.47 9.87
N LEU A 851 -29.68 23.40 10.03
CA LEU A 851 -31.07 23.25 9.52
C LEU A 851 -31.14 22.88 8.02
N ARG A 852 -30.08 23.18 7.26
CA ARG A 852 -29.91 22.83 5.83
C ARG A 852 -29.52 21.35 5.62
N HIS A 853 -28.91 20.73 6.62
CA HIS A 853 -28.38 19.35 6.63
C HIS A 853 -29.02 18.49 7.73
N LEU A 854 -30.28 18.79 8.11
CA LEU A 854 -31.03 17.90 9.01
C LEU A 854 -31.12 16.49 8.42
N PRO A 855 -31.18 15.43 9.27
CA PRO A 855 -31.21 14.01 8.86
C PRO A 855 -32.58 13.59 8.28
N ARG A 856 -33.16 14.42 7.40
CA ARG A 856 -34.35 14.08 6.62
C ARG A 856 -33.90 13.65 5.24
N VAL A 857 -34.13 12.38 4.92
CA VAL A 857 -33.93 11.78 3.59
C VAL A 857 -34.57 12.67 2.52
N VAL A 858 -33.77 13.16 1.58
CA VAL A 858 -34.25 13.93 0.42
C VAL A 858 -34.43 12.99 -0.75
N LEU A 859 -35.57 13.08 -1.42
CA LEU A 859 -35.85 12.39 -2.67
C LEU A 859 -36.19 13.43 -3.74
N TYR A 860 -35.44 13.43 -4.83
CA TYR A 860 -35.68 14.30 -5.97
C TYR A 860 -36.49 13.56 -7.04
N ILE A 861 -37.51 14.23 -7.58
CA ILE A 861 -38.31 13.78 -8.72
C ILE A 861 -38.14 14.80 -9.84
N TRP A 862 -37.35 14.45 -10.85
CA TRP A 862 -36.98 15.34 -11.94
C TRP A 862 -37.68 14.93 -13.23
N SER A 863 -38.37 15.86 -13.91
CA SER A 863 -38.99 15.58 -15.21
C SER A 863 -37.91 15.31 -16.26
N MET A 864 -37.93 14.14 -16.90
CA MET A 864 -36.94 13.78 -17.93
C MET A 864 -37.08 14.72 -19.14
N PRO A 865 -36.06 15.51 -19.47
CA PRO A 865 -36.02 16.21 -20.74
C PRO A 865 -35.67 15.19 -21.82
N ARG A 866 -36.64 14.86 -22.67
CA ARG A 866 -36.38 14.25 -23.99
C ARG A 866 -36.26 15.41 -24.97
N GLN A 867 -35.31 15.39 -25.91
CA GLN A 867 -35.16 16.48 -26.88
C GLN A 867 -36.53 16.80 -27.52
N ALA A 868 -37.03 18.01 -27.32
CA ALA A 868 -38.11 18.54 -28.12
C ALA A 868 -37.50 18.99 -29.46
N SER A 869 -38.19 18.67 -30.56
CA SER A 869 -37.83 19.06 -31.93
C SER A 869 -37.36 20.50 -32.06
#